data_AF-A0A5N6UAT1-F1
#
_entry.id   AF-A0A5N6UAT1-F1
#
_cell.length_a   1.000
_cell.length_b   1.000
_cell.length_c   1.000
_cell.angle_alpha   90.00
_cell.angle_beta   90.00
_cell.angle_gamma   90.00
#
_symmetry.space_group_name_H-M   'P 1'
#
loop_
_entity.id
_entity.type
_entity.pdbx_description
1 polymer ?
#
loop_
_entity_poly.entity_id
_entity_poly.type
_entity_poly.pdbx_seq_one_letter_code
_entity_poly.pdbx_strand_id
1 'polypeptide(L)'
;MFFFYRWLGPLYDAILCPGLPFSFRWRLLALQPIPLRRAPGHSVRAIVYHPLEKASSDEPRALHLNIHGGGFLGGLPEGNTPFCDRVAAETGAVVISTSHRYSPRYTFPVAHRDVQDVAEWLIENAGRLWGADPTLMSVSGFSAGGNLALGIAQWLARSEFNVKATVMFYAPVDLLLSPWEKPKPAKYLDNDPLAFVLPLMDAYAGSEREKYRDSPILHPVLADIESLPRNMLFLCAEIDILFHEQRLFVDRLKDEAAALNRKFEGPQEASQDHPSNREDKVSLASEFEGAVRHPYNIEGMFFDGQTHGWIECMYLCSYMLLYTLTMAEYHHFIPRFLLRQFAALEQPPPARRQRGRRPRSQRPQGQSPKDPFVNAIDLMKNALVQVSVSRELGLVDMYRDQGYPNPRHIEDNLGKLEGHAGRIIKRASDTFKVGDKLELTRRERDTIRKFLFLMKYRNSTFYDRFNHDSIMTYDSNDKHRLESYMREKGFKSPRDIWYANLKTFLDLEMDPDMQWISKVHKQAFPDDAMMFIDHMQGKFMAFCQPSSEEDEFILTHNAYGVFEGPSDVQIDPATGKAVEKAYTEYHNFAPISARLVIILRSSLLVNPSKEGADDLQEPWGTLRENVRNQHLSPDKAVSILKSLPIEKCGNSYSTMVNGKLVLKPNRGSRAEDRFYFPCFRIFSYYVNLINNIFLEQATKGDTIVYRSRSALGKTLKPYLLNVREGFKVVTDEANDPHLAFLKKLEKIARQLVGKVHLKYKAIALPKPQTHTSQWVSQIVGLRILALSGKSDVPEVYKLMQPGNFSLK
;
A
#
# COMPACT_ATOMS: atom_id res chain seq x y z
N MET A 1 -13.58 23.49 33.44
CA MET A 1 -13.57 22.38 32.46
C MET A 1 -13.88 22.83 31.03
N PHE A 2 -14.91 23.68 30.81
CA PHE A 2 -15.22 24.28 29.48
C PHE A 2 -14.15 25.22 28.90
N PHE A 3 -13.35 25.88 29.75
CA PHE A 3 -12.27 26.80 29.32
C PHE A 3 -11.00 26.08 28.83
N PHE A 4 -10.73 24.88 29.37
CA PHE A 4 -9.58 24.04 28.97
C PHE A 4 -9.80 23.37 27.61
N TYR A 5 -11.06 23.00 27.30
CA TYR A 5 -11.43 22.36 26.03
C TYR A 5 -11.32 23.30 24.82
N ARG A 6 -11.49 24.62 25.04
CA ARG A 6 -11.42 25.65 23.99
C ARG A 6 -9.99 25.96 23.52
N TRP A 7 -8.98 25.63 24.33
CA TRP A 7 -7.55 25.81 24.02
C TRP A 7 -6.83 24.51 23.66
N LEU A 8 -7.21 23.38 24.27
CA LEU A 8 -6.63 22.07 23.97
C LEU A 8 -7.43 21.27 22.92
N GLY A 9 -8.61 21.73 22.51
CA GLY A 9 -9.43 21.10 21.47
C GLY A 9 -8.66 20.77 20.18
N PRO A 10 -7.83 21.68 19.62
CA PRO A 10 -7.01 21.38 18.44
C PRO A 10 -5.96 20.29 18.69
N LEU A 11 -5.42 20.19 19.91
CA LEU A 11 -4.45 19.17 20.30
C LEU A 11 -5.15 17.82 20.53
N TYR A 12 -6.34 17.84 21.12
CA TYR A 12 -7.17 16.66 21.37
C TYR A 12 -7.72 16.07 20.07
N ASP A 13 -8.14 16.92 19.13
CA ASP A 13 -8.61 16.53 17.79
C ASP A 13 -7.44 16.10 16.88
N ALA A 14 -6.24 16.69 17.02
CA ALA A 14 -5.04 16.23 16.31
C ALA A 14 -4.49 14.89 16.85
N ILE A 15 -4.80 14.54 18.10
CA ILE A 15 -4.42 13.26 18.73
C ILE A 15 -5.45 12.17 18.44
N LEU A 16 -6.74 12.51 18.35
CA LEU A 16 -7.85 11.55 18.18
C LEU A 16 -8.38 11.42 16.74
N CYS A 17 -7.84 12.17 15.77
CA CYS A 17 -8.03 11.92 14.33
C CYS A 17 -6.84 11.14 13.74
N PRO A 18 -6.93 9.81 13.61
CA PRO A 18 -5.79 8.98 13.23
C PRO A 18 -5.49 9.02 11.72
N GLY A 19 -6.34 9.67 10.91
CA GLY A 19 -6.30 9.67 9.44
C GLY A 19 -5.33 10.69 8.80
N LEU A 20 -4.58 11.47 9.57
CA LEU A 20 -3.67 12.51 9.05
C LEU A 20 -2.18 12.15 9.27
N PRO A 21 -1.34 12.07 8.21
CA PRO A 21 0.09 11.76 8.34
C PRO A 21 0.87 12.84 9.11
N PHE A 22 1.90 12.46 9.86
CA PHE A 22 2.70 13.37 10.71
C PHE A 22 3.41 14.50 9.92
N SER A 23 3.80 14.26 8.67
CA SER A 23 4.37 15.28 7.77
C SER A 23 3.36 16.36 7.35
N PHE A 24 2.07 16.02 7.38
CA PHE A 24 0.97 16.94 7.14
C PHE A 24 0.53 17.67 8.42
N ARG A 25 0.81 17.11 9.61
CA ARG A 25 0.51 17.77 10.90
C ARG A 25 1.23 19.11 11.09
N TRP A 26 2.32 19.36 10.36
CA TRP A 26 3.06 20.63 10.41
C TRP A 26 2.89 21.52 9.17
N ARG A 27 2.30 21.02 8.08
CA ARG A 27 1.91 21.82 6.89
C ARG A 27 0.43 22.18 6.85
N LEU A 28 -0.40 21.57 7.70
CA LEU A 28 -1.83 21.85 7.86
C LEU A 28 -2.17 22.77 9.04
N LEU A 29 -1.19 23.52 9.54
CA LEU A 29 -1.43 24.57 10.55
C LEU A 29 -1.74 25.92 9.89
N ALA A 30 -2.70 25.93 8.97
CA ALA A 30 -3.59 27.07 8.80
C ALA A 30 -4.97 26.65 9.27
N LEU A 31 -5.06 26.21 10.54
CA LEU A 31 -6.33 26.19 11.25
C LEU A 31 -6.81 27.64 11.29
N GLN A 32 -7.77 27.94 10.42
CA GLN A 32 -8.33 29.27 10.36
C GLN A 32 -9.61 29.26 11.19
N PRO A 33 -9.61 29.85 12.39
CA PRO A 33 -10.86 30.10 13.08
C PRO A 33 -11.62 31.15 12.28
N ILE A 34 -12.81 30.79 11.80
CA ILE A 34 -13.71 31.72 11.10
C ILE A 34 -14.75 32.20 12.12
N PRO A 35 -14.76 33.50 12.49
CA PRO A 35 -15.71 34.04 13.43
C PRO A 35 -17.13 34.00 12.84
N LEU A 36 -18.12 33.67 13.68
CA LEU A 36 -19.51 33.64 13.28
C LEU A 36 -20.19 34.98 13.59
N ARG A 37 -20.59 35.72 12.55
CA ARG A 37 -21.21 37.04 12.68
C ARG A 37 -22.53 37.00 13.45
N ARG A 38 -23.36 35.97 13.22
CA ARG A 38 -24.64 35.75 13.90
C ARG A 38 -24.52 35.04 15.25
N ALA A 39 -23.31 34.69 15.67
CA ALA A 39 -23.03 34.16 17.00
C ALA A 39 -21.76 34.79 17.58
N PRO A 40 -21.84 36.06 18.05
CA PRO A 40 -20.71 36.75 18.65
C PRO A 40 -20.02 35.92 19.74
N GLY A 41 -18.69 35.83 19.67
CA GLY A 41 -17.89 35.01 20.59
C GLY A 41 -17.80 33.53 20.20
N HIS A 42 -18.42 33.10 19.11
CA HIS A 42 -18.22 31.78 18.49
C HIS A 42 -17.42 31.88 17.20
N SER A 43 -16.66 30.82 16.92
CA SER A 43 -15.95 30.62 15.65
C SER A 43 -16.05 29.15 15.25
N VAL A 44 -16.05 28.88 13.96
CA VAL A 44 -15.95 27.52 13.41
C VAL A 44 -14.54 27.26 12.91
N ARG A 45 -14.19 25.98 12.85
CA ARG A 45 -12.88 25.52 12.39
C ARG A 45 -12.92 25.37 10.87
N ALA A 46 -11.93 25.93 10.19
CA ALA A 46 -11.71 25.69 8.77
C ALA A 46 -10.27 25.26 8.48
N ILE A 47 -10.12 24.44 7.44
CA ILE A 47 -8.83 24.00 6.89
C ILE A 47 -8.69 24.60 5.50
N VAL A 48 -7.53 25.16 5.23
CA VAL A 48 -7.18 25.76 3.93
C VAL A 48 -6.25 24.80 3.19
N TYR A 49 -6.61 24.43 1.97
CA TYR A 49 -5.78 23.66 1.06
C TYR A 49 -5.32 24.56 -0.08
N HIS A 50 -4.01 24.62 -0.26
CA HIS A 50 -3.38 25.41 -1.30
C HIS A 50 -3.00 24.56 -2.51
N PRO A 51 -3.12 25.09 -3.73
CA PRO A 51 -2.65 24.42 -4.93
C PRO A 51 -1.12 24.27 -4.93
N LEU A 52 -0.60 23.24 -5.62
CA LEU A 52 0.82 22.88 -5.62
C LEU A 52 1.72 23.88 -6.37
N GLU A 53 1.18 24.62 -7.33
CA GLU A 53 1.91 25.62 -8.11
C GLU A 53 1.80 27.02 -7.50
N LYS A 54 2.93 27.76 -7.45
CA LYS A 54 2.92 29.20 -7.10
C LYS A 54 2.18 29.97 -8.20
N ALA A 55 1.35 30.92 -7.80
CA ALA A 55 0.59 31.71 -8.77
C ALA A 55 1.58 32.52 -9.62
N SER A 56 1.33 32.62 -10.92
CA SER A 56 1.76 33.81 -11.66
C SER A 56 1.11 35.03 -10.99
N SER A 57 1.81 36.16 -10.94
CA SER A 57 1.37 37.33 -10.15
C SER A 57 0.07 37.97 -10.60
N ASP A 58 -0.50 37.55 -11.74
CA ASP A 58 -1.48 38.33 -12.50
C ASP A 58 -2.86 37.64 -12.69
N GLU A 59 -3.09 36.40 -12.18
CA GLU A 59 -4.41 35.74 -12.29
C GLU A 59 -5.05 35.38 -10.92
N PRO A 60 -6.29 35.83 -10.63
CA PRO A 60 -7.02 35.46 -9.42
C PRO A 60 -7.39 33.96 -9.39
N ARG A 61 -7.24 33.30 -8.24
CA ARG A 61 -7.57 31.87 -8.10
C ARG A 61 -9.05 31.65 -7.78
N ALA A 62 -9.65 30.59 -8.30
CA ALA A 62 -10.99 30.19 -7.86
C ALA A 62 -11.01 29.80 -6.36
N LEU A 63 -12.17 29.99 -5.73
CA LEU A 63 -12.44 29.60 -4.35
C LEU A 63 -13.39 28.40 -4.31
N HIS A 64 -13.05 27.36 -3.56
CA HIS A 64 -13.92 26.21 -3.36
C HIS A 64 -14.22 26.01 -1.87
N LEU A 65 -15.49 26.01 -1.48
CA LEU A 65 -15.92 25.79 -0.10
C LEU A 65 -16.54 24.39 0.06
N ASN A 66 -15.90 23.53 0.84
CA ASN A 66 -16.35 22.18 1.16
C ASN A 66 -16.95 22.12 2.58
N ILE A 67 -18.05 21.38 2.73
CA ILE A 67 -18.73 21.16 4.01
C ILE A 67 -18.81 19.66 4.30
N HIS A 68 -18.33 19.25 5.47
CA HIS A 68 -18.31 17.85 5.88
C HIS A 68 -19.71 17.29 6.20
N GLY A 69 -19.86 15.98 6.09
CA GLY A 69 -21.07 15.25 6.52
C GLY A 69 -21.08 14.90 8.00
N GLY A 70 -22.08 14.13 8.43
CA GLY A 70 -22.23 13.70 9.84
C GLY A 70 -23.62 13.96 10.42
N GLY A 71 -24.66 13.96 9.59
CA GLY A 71 -26.06 14.03 10.04
C GLY A 71 -26.41 15.29 10.85
N PHE A 72 -25.65 16.38 10.68
CA PHE A 72 -25.72 17.59 11.51
C PHE A 72 -25.35 17.41 13.00
N LEU A 73 -25.00 16.18 13.42
CA LEU A 73 -24.70 15.79 14.80
C LEU A 73 -23.21 15.91 15.13
N GLY A 74 -22.37 15.87 14.10
CA GLY A 74 -20.92 15.90 14.24
C GLY A 74 -20.22 15.79 12.89
N GLY A 75 -19.01 15.23 12.92
CA GLY A 75 -18.11 15.21 11.78
C GLY A 75 -17.03 16.29 11.88
N LEU A 76 -16.06 16.23 10.98
CA LEU A 76 -14.88 17.09 11.03
C LEU A 76 -14.52 17.58 9.62
N PRO A 77 -14.05 18.84 9.47
CA PRO A 77 -13.60 19.34 8.18
C PRO A 77 -12.43 18.51 7.61
N GLU A 78 -11.64 17.84 8.45
CA GLU A 78 -10.57 16.93 8.08
C GLU A 78 -11.06 15.69 7.34
N GLY A 79 -12.30 15.26 7.58
CA GLY A 79 -12.87 14.03 7.00
C GLY A 79 -12.85 14.04 5.48
N ASN A 80 -12.91 15.23 4.86
CA ASN A 80 -12.90 15.39 3.40
C ASN A 80 -11.51 15.76 2.86
N THR A 81 -10.43 15.60 3.64
CA THR A 81 -9.06 15.99 3.24
C THR A 81 -8.64 15.41 1.89
N PRO A 82 -8.80 14.10 1.59
CA PRO A 82 -8.38 13.56 0.30
C PRO A 82 -9.10 14.22 -0.88
N PHE A 83 -10.39 14.55 -0.72
CA PHE A 83 -11.16 15.27 -1.72
C PHE A 83 -10.67 16.72 -1.86
N CYS A 84 -10.55 17.44 -0.75
CA CYS A 84 -10.18 18.86 -0.77
C CYS A 84 -8.76 19.09 -1.30
N ASP A 85 -7.80 18.26 -0.88
CA ASP A 85 -6.41 18.32 -1.33
C ASP A 85 -6.32 18.02 -2.83
N ARG A 86 -7.06 17.02 -3.31
CA ARG A 86 -7.11 16.68 -4.74
C ARG A 86 -7.72 17.81 -5.56
N VAL A 87 -8.84 18.39 -5.12
CA VAL A 87 -9.47 19.53 -5.80
C VAL A 87 -8.50 20.71 -5.85
N ALA A 88 -7.81 21.04 -4.75
CA ALA A 88 -6.82 22.12 -4.75
C ALA A 88 -5.66 21.84 -5.71
N ALA A 89 -5.12 20.62 -5.68
CA ALA A 89 -3.99 20.21 -6.50
C ALA A 89 -4.30 20.18 -8.00
N GLU A 90 -5.50 19.71 -8.39
CA GLU A 90 -5.87 19.57 -9.79
C GLU A 90 -6.43 20.84 -10.40
N THR A 91 -7.23 21.62 -9.66
CA THR A 91 -7.96 22.76 -10.23
C THR A 91 -7.21 24.09 -10.11
N GLY A 92 -6.19 24.15 -9.25
CA GLY A 92 -5.51 25.40 -8.92
C GLY A 92 -6.30 26.32 -7.99
N ALA A 93 -7.49 25.90 -7.54
CA ALA A 93 -8.34 26.63 -6.61
C ALA A 93 -7.79 26.59 -5.17
N VAL A 94 -8.14 27.62 -4.40
CA VAL A 94 -8.01 27.56 -2.94
C VAL A 94 -9.23 26.85 -2.38
N VAL A 95 -9.01 25.74 -1.68
CA VAL A 95 -10.10 24.95 -1.09
C VAL A 95 -10.18 25.21 0.41
N ILE A 96 -11.38 25.50 0.91
CA ILE A 96 -11.67 25.70 2.33
C ILE A 96 -12.63 24.61 2.77
N SER A 97 -12.24 23.77 3.73
CA SER A 97 -13.13 22.80 4.37
C SER A 97 -13.54 23.30 5.75
N THR A 98 -14.84 23.51 6.01
CA THR A 98 -15.32 24.16 7.24
C THR A 98 -16.21 23.26 8.10
N SER A 99 -16.21 23.51 9.41
CA SER A 99 -17.16 22.96 10.37
C SER A 99 -18.37 23.88 10.59
N HIS A 100 -19.36 23.40 11.36
CA HIS A 100 -20.56 24.13 11.79
C HIS A 100 -20.94 23.68 13.22
N ARG A 101 -21.86 24.37 13.89
CA ARG A 101 -22.39 23.93 15.20
C ARG A 101 -23.43 22.81 15.02
N TYR A 102 -23.40 21.85 15.94
CA TYR A 102 -24.11 20.57 15.78
C TYR A 102 -25.39 20.43 16.62
N SER A 103 -26.33 19.64 16.12
CA SER A 103 -27.48 19.12 16.87
C SER A 103 -27.02 18.04 17.88
N PRO A 104 -27.83 17.67 18.89
CA PRO A 104 -29.13 18.25 19.27
C PRO A 104 -29.04 19.61 19.96
N ARG A 105 -27.83 20.07 20.33
CA ARG A 105 -27.64 21.34 21.04
C ARG A 105 -28.06 22.55 20.21
N TYR A 106 -27.85 22.47 18.90
CA TYR A 106 -28.23 23.51 17.95
C TYR A 106 -29.04 22.89 16.80
N THR A 107 -30.35 23.14 16.81
CA THR A 107 -31.29 22.67 15.78
C THR A 107 -31.33 23.64 14.59
N PHE A 108 -32.12 23.34 13.56
CA PHE A 108 -32.32 24.26 12.45
C PHE A 108 -32.80 25.64 12.94
N PRO A 109 -32.28 26.77 12.42
CA PRO A 109 -31.39 26.93 11.26
C PRO A 109 -29.90 27.13 11.62
N VAL A 110 -29.43 26.72 12.80
CA VAL A 110 -28.11 27.17 13.29
C VAL A 110 -26.95 26.74 12.39
N ALA A 111 -26.88 25.48 11.97
CA ALA A 111 -25.81 25.01 11.09
C ALA A 111 -25.82 25.76 9.74
N HIS A 112 -26.99 26.09 9.22
CA HIS A 112 -27.13 26.88 7.99
C HIS A 112 -26.64 28.31 8.17
N ARG A 113 -26.98 28.95 9.30
CA ARG A 113 -26.49 30.29 9.62
C ARG A 113 -24.97 30.31 9.77
N ASP A 114 -24.38 29.26 10.33
CA ASP A 114 -22.93 29.15 10.50
C ASP A 114 -22.21 29.08 9.16
N VAL A 115 -22.67 28.24 8.24
CA VAL A 115 -21.99 28.11 6.94
C VAL A 115 -22.24 29.33 6.03
N GLN A 116 -23.35 30.05 6.22
CA GLN A 116 -23.59 31.34 5.60
C GLN A 116 -22.65 32.43 6.15
N ASP A 117 -22.43 32.46 7.47
CA ASP A 117 -21.44 33.36 8.09
C ASP A 117 -20.02 33.04 7.58
N VAL A 118 -19.70 31.77 7.37
CA VAL A 118 -18.42 31.36 6.76
C VAL A 118 -18.31 31.88 5.34
N ALA A 119 -19.34 31.72 4.50
CA ALA A 119 -19.33 32.21 3.13
C ALA A 119 -19.14 33.73 3.08
N GLU A 120 -19.87 34.49 3.90
CA GLU A 120 -19.71 35.95 4.03
C GLU A 120 -18.30 36.34 4.46
N TRP A 121 -17.74 35.66 5.48
CA TRP A 121 -16.39 35.92 5.93
C TRP A 121 -15.34 35.63 4.84
N LEU A 122 -15.54 34.57 4.06
CA LEU A 122 -14.67 34.22 2.94
C LEU A 122 -14.75 35.27 1.82
N ILE A 123 -15.94 35.78 1.51
CA ILE A 123 -16.12 36.87 0.54
C ILE A 123 -15.27 38.09 0.94
N GLU A 124 -15.26 38.43 2.23
CA GLU A 124 -14.52 39.59 2.74
C GLU A 124 -12.99 39.37 2.84
N ASN A 125 -12.53 38.11 2.98
CA ASN A 125 -11.16 37.84 3.42
C ASN A 125 -10.32 36.96 2.47
N ALA A 126 -10.93 36.11 1.62
CA ALA A 126 -10.22 35.09 0.86
C ALA A 126 -9.23 35.67 -0.16
N GLY A 127 -9.59 36.80 -0.80
CA GLY A 127 -8.71 37.49 -1.74
C GLY A 127 -7.44 38.00 -1.07
N ARG A 128 -7.58 38.67 0.09
CA ARG A 128 -6.44 39.21 0.86
C ARG A 128 -5.59 38.12 1.49
N LEU A 129 -6.21 37.05 2.00
CA LEU A 129 -5.50 36.00 2.75
C LEU A 129 -4.82 34.99 1.82
N TRP A 130 -5.46 34.63 0.71
CA TRP A 130 -5.04 33.48 -0.11
C TRP A 130 -5.01 33.75 -1.61
N GLY A 131 -5.29 34.98 -2.06
CA GLY A 131 -5.37 35.32 -3.48
C GLY A 131 -6.52 34.62 -4.21
N ALA A 132 -7.57 34.24 -3.47
CA ALA A 132 -8.75 33.57 -4.00
C ALA A 132 -9.86 34.58 -4.28
N ASP A 133 -10.44 34.54 -5.47
CA ASP A 133 -11.53 35.40 -5.90
C ASP A 133 -12.88 34.77 -5.56
N PRO A 134 -13.65 35.37 -4.63
CA PRO A 134 -14.94 34.86 -4.21
C PRO A 134 -16.03 34.99 -5.29
N THR A 135 -15.82 35.79 -6.35
CA THR A 135 -16.75 35.83 -7.48
C THR A 135 -16.69 34.56 -8.33
N LEU A 136 -15.65 33.74 -8.16
CA LEU A 136 -15.47 32.43 -8.78
C LEU A 136 -15.77 31.27 -7.82
N MET A 137 -16.60 31.49 -6.80
CA MET A 137 -16.87 30.51 -5.76
C MET A 137 -17.64 29.29 -6.28
N SER A 138 -17.16 28.11 -5.91
CA SER A 138 -17.89 26.83 -6.01
C SER A 138 -18.03 26.20 -4.63
N VAL A 139 -19.03 25.33 -4.44
CA VAL A 139 -19.27 24.68 -3.15
C VAL A 139 -19.45 23.16 -3.31
N SER A 140 -19.03 22.41 -2.31
CA SER A 140 -19.27 20.97 -2.22
C SER A 140 -19.73 20.57 -0.83
N GLY A 141 -20.39 19.42 -0.74
CA GLY A 141 -20.72 18.87 0.57
C GLY A 141 -21.13 17.41 0.54
N PHE A 142 -20.87 16.75 1.67
CA PHE A 142 -21.11 15.33 1.86
C PHE A 142 -22.27 15.11 2.83
N SER A 143 -23.25 14.30 2.46
CA SER A 143 -24.46 14.06 3.26
C SER A 143 -25.05 15.40 3.74
N ALA A 144 -25.25 15.59 5.06
CA ALA A 144 -25.69 16.85 5.67
C ALA A 144 -24.91 18.09 5.18
N GLY A 145 -23.62 17.96 4.88
CA GLY A 145 -22.82 19.03 4.29
C GLY A 145 -23.29 19.44 2.89
N GLY A 146 -23.83 18.52 2.11
CA GLY A 146 -24.42 18.83 0.80
C GLY A 146 -25.70 19.64 0.93
N ASN A 147 -26.54 19.32 1.91
CA ASN A 147 -27.71 20.14 2.25
C ASN A 147 -27.30 21.58 2.63
N LEU A 148 -26.30 21.71 3.50
CA LEU A 148 -25.72 23.01 3.88
C LEU A 148 -25.12 23.77 2.69
N ALA A 149 -24.46 23.07 1.76
CA ALA A 149 -23.85 23.67 0.58
C ALA A 149 -24.91 24.22 -0.40
N LEU A 150 -26.03 23.51 -0.58
CA LEU A 150 -27.20 24.04 -1.29
C LEU A 150 -27.81 25.25 -0.58
N GLY A 151 -27.81 25.26 0.75
CA GLY A 151 -28.24 26.41 1.55
C GLY A 151 -27.37 27.66 1.36
N ILE A 152 -26.06 27.51 1.18
CA ILE A 152 -25.16 28.63 0.81
C ILE A 152 -25.50 29.13 -0.59
N ALA A 153 -25.69 28.22 -1.54
CA ALA A 153 -26.00 28.59 -2.90
C ALA A 153 -27.30 29.40 -3.00
N GLN A 154 -28.35 28.97 -2.29
CA GLN A 154 -29.60 29.72 -2.17
C GLN A 154 -29.40 31.09 -1.52
N TRP A 155 -28.57 31.18 -0.48
CA TRP A 155 -28.27 32.44 0.20
C TRP A 155 -27.60 33.46 -0.71
N LEU A 156 -26.66 33.01 -1.55
CA LEU A 156 -25.86 33.87 -2.43
C LEU A 156 -26.46 34.06 -3.83
N ALA A 157 -27.58 33.41 -4.16
CA ALA A 157 -28.12 33.31 -5.52
C ALA A 157 -28.32 34.66 -6.24
N ARG A 158 -28.71 35.70 -5.49
CA ARG A 158 -28.98 37.05 -6.01
C ARG A 158 -27.85 38.05 -5.76
N SER A 159 -26.69 37.59 -5.31
CA SER A 159 -25.50 38.41 -5.11
C SER A 159 -24.52 38.28 -6.29
N GLU A 160 -23.57 39.21 -6.41
CA GLU A 160 -22.45 39.10 -7.35
C GLU A 160 -21.54 37.88 -7.06
N PHE A 161 -21.60 37.35 -5.84
CA PHE A 161 -20.87 36.16 -5.36
C PHE A 161 -21.70 34.88 -5.51
N ASN A 162 -22.67 34.85 -6.44
CA ASN A 162 -23.48 33.66 -6.67
C ASN A 162 -22.59 32.44 -7.00
N VAL A 163 -22.91 31.32 -6.37
CA VAL A 163 -22.14 30.07 -6.51
C VAL A 163 -22.18 29.59 -7.97
N LYS A 164 -21.01 29.36 -8.56
CA LYS A 164 -20.87 28.97 -9.98
C LYS A 164 -21.12 27.48 -10.21
N ALA A 165 -20.81 26.64 -9.23
CA ALA A 165 -21.02 25.21 -9.29
C ALA A 165 -21.24 24.57 -7.90
N THR A 166 -22.08 23.54 -7.84
CA THR A 166 -22.27 22.66 -6.68
C THR A 166 -21.88 21.22 -6.97
N VAL A 167 -21.20 20.57 -6.02
CA VAL A 167 -20.92 19.12 -6.04
C VAL A 167 -21.44 18.46 -4.78
N MET A 168 -22.50 17.65 -4.92
CA MET A 168 -23.26 17.09 -3.81
C MET A 168 -23.09 15.58 -3.71
N PHE A 169 -22.61 15.09 -2.57
CA PHE A 169 -22.47 13.66 -2.30
C PHE A 169 -23.60 13.22 -1.37
N TYR A 170 -24.52 12.40 -1.87
CA TYR A 170 -25.63 11.78 -1.12
C TYR A 170 -26.30 12.75 -0.12
N ALA A 171 -26.56 13.98 -0.58
CA ALA A 171 -27.13 15.06 0.22
C ALA A 171 -28.60 14.78 0.58
N PRO A 172 -29.02 14.99 1.84
CA PRO A 172 -30.42 14.95 2.20
C PRO A 172 -31.10 16.19 1.63
N VAL A 173 -32.05 15.99 0.73
CA VAL A 173 -32.76 17.09 0.01
C VAL A 173 -34.20 17.24 0.45
N ASP A 174 -34.79 16.23 1.08
CA ASP A 174 -36.12 16.26 1.66
C ASP A 174 -36.11 15.84 3.14
N LEU A 175 -35.99 16.84 4.02
CA LEU A 175 -36.10 16.65 5.46
C LEU A 175 -37.55 16.69 5.98
N LEU A 176 -38.58 16.71 5.10
CA LEU A 176 -40.00 16.67 5.52
C LEU A 176 -40.37 15.30 6.08
N LEU A 177 -39.75 14.25 5.52
CA LEU A 177 -39.87 12.89 6.03
C LEU A 177 -38.79 12.63 7.07
N SER A 178 -39.19 12.04 8.20
CA SER A 178 -38.23 11.55 9.18
C SER A 178 -37.42 10.39 8.57
N PRO A 179 -36.17 10.14 9.01
CA PRO A 179 -35.33 9.08 8.43
C PRO A 179 -35.98 7.69 8.34
N TRP A 180 -36.86 7.33 9.28
CA TRP A 180 -37.58 6.04 9.29
C TRP A 180 -38.82 6.00 8.38
N GLU A 181 -39.29 7.14 7.89
CA GLU A 181 -40.44 7.26 6.98
C GLU A 181 -40.01 7.28 5.51
N LYS A 182 -38.69 7.44 5.25
CA LYS A 182 -38.14 7.50 3.89
C LYS A 182 -38.27 6.15 3.17
N PRO A 183 -38.63 6.15 1.87
CA PRO A 183 -38.68 4.93 1.08
C PRO A 183 -37.34 4.19 1.05
N LYS A 184 -37.34 2.91 1.41
CA LYS A 184 -36.15 2.06 1.37
C LYS A 184 -35.98 1.45 -0.02
N PRO A 185 -34.77 1.47 -0.63
CA PRO A 185 -34.52 0.85 -1.93
C PRO A 185 -34.61 -0.68 -1.85
N ALA A 186 -34.83 -1.33 -3.01
CA ALA A 186 -35.09 -2.78 -3.09
C ALA A 186 -33.95 -3.67 -2.54
N LYS A 187 -32.71 -3.17 -2.48
CA LYS A 187 -31.53 -3.87 -1.94
C LYS A 187 -31.17 -3.41 -0.52
N TYR A 188 -32.04 -2.66 0.17
CA TYR A 188 -31.81 -2.21 1.55
C TYR A 188 -31.86 -3.40 2.52
N LEU A 189 -31.01 -3.39 3.55
CA LEU A 189 -30.90 -4.50 4.50
C LEU A 189 -32.19 -4.68 5.33
N ASP A 190 -32.65 -5.92 5.46
CA ASP A 190 -33.83 -6.27 6.27
C ASP A 190 -33.65 -5.96 7.77
N ASN A 191 -32.42 -6.10 8.28
CA ASN A 191 -32.02 -5.73 9.64
C ASN A 191 -30.96 -4.64 9.59
N ASP A 192 -31.36 -3.39 9.80
CA ASP A 192 -30.44 -2.26 9.89
C ASP A 192 -29.83 -2.21 11.31
N PRO A 193 -28.53 -2.55 11.48
CA PRO A 193 -27.88 -2.56 12.80
C PRO A 193 -27.78 -1.16 13.43
N LEU A 194 -28.08 -0.10 12.67
CA LEU A 194 -28.04 1.30 13.10
C LEU A 194 -29.44 1.92 13.25
N ALA A 195 -30.50 1.12 13.19
CA ALA A 195 -31.87 1.61 13.37
C ALA A 195 -32.06 2.42 14.68
N PHE A 196 -31.27 2.14 15.72
CA PHE A 196 -31.30 2.88 16.98
C PHE A 196 -30.73 4.31 16.90
N VAL A 197 -29.95 4.64 15.88
CA VAL A 197 -29.34 5.98 15.66
C VAL A 197 -30.23 6.86 14.76
N LEU A 198 -31.15 6.27 13.99
CA LEU A 198 -32.05 7.02 13.09
C LEU A 198 -32.84 8.14 13.80
N PRO A 199 -33.37 7.97 15.04
CA PRO A 199 -33.98 9.07 15.80
C PRO A 199 -33.02 10.23 16.09
N LEU A 200 -31.73 9.94 16.29
CA LEU A 200 -30.72 10.96 16.53
C LEU A 200 -30.40 11.75 15.25
N MET A 201 -30.41 11.09 14.08
CA MET A 201 -30.24 11.75 12.78
C MET A 201 -31.37 12.75 12.48
N ASP A 202 -32.51 12.60 13.14
CA ASP A 202 -33.62 13.55 13.05
C ASP A 202 -33.44 14.79 13.93
N ALA A 203 -32.48 14.80 14.85
CA ALA A 203 -32.40 15.83 15.90
C ALA A 203 -32.21 17.26 15.38
N TYR A 204 -31.67 17.45 14.17
CA TYR A 204 -31.49 18.78 13.59
C TYR A 204 -32.79 19.37 13.03
N ALA A 205 -33.59 18.56 12.33
CA ALA A 205 -34.82 18.99 11.67
C ALA A 205 -36.07 18.71 12.52
N GLY A 206 -36.12 17.61 13.27
CA GLY A 206 -37.35 17.05 13.84
C GLY A 206 -38.19 18.02 14.67
N SER A 207 -37.56 18.77 15.60
CA SER A 207 -38.29 19.73 16.45
C SER A 207 -38.70 21.02 15.73
N GLU A 208 -38.07 21.35 14.61
CA GLU A 208 -38.27 22.59 13.87
C GLU A 208 -38.98 22.36 12.51
N ARG A 209 -39.14 21.10 12.09
CA ARG A 209 -39.65 20.67 10.78
C ARG A 209 -41.00 21.29 10.45
N GLU A 210 -41.96 21.22 11.37
CA GLU A 210 -43.31 21.75 11.11
C GLU A 210 -43.31 23.28 10.98
N LYS A 211 -42.48 23.95 11.80
CA LYS A 211 -42.34 25.41 11.76
C LYS A 211 -41.68 25.92 10.48
N TYR A 212 -40.76 25.14 9.91
CA TYR A 212 -40.02 25.48 8.68
C TYR A 212 -40.36 24.55 7.52
N ARG A 213 -41.57 24.02 7.49
CA ARG A 213 -42.05 23.05 6.49
C ARG A 213 -41.87 23.56 5.06
N ASP A 214 -42.14 24.84 4.84
CA ASP A 214 -42.05 25.47 3.51
C ASP A 214 -40.67 26.10 3.24
N SER A 215 -39.65 25.81 4.06
CA SER A 215 -38.32 26.40 3.94
C SER A 215 -37.48 25.65 2.90
N PRO A 216 -37.17 26.24 1.73
CA PRO A 216 -36.36 25.59 0.69
C PRO A 216 -34.89 25.42 1.10
N ILE A 217 -34.45 26.12 2.15
CA ILE A 217 -33.11 25.95 2.71
C ILE A 217 -33.04 24.69 3.58
N LEU A 218 -34.10 24.37 4.34
CA LEU A 218 -34.18 23.11 5.09
C LEU A 218 -34.49 21.93 4.17
N HIS A 219 -35.39 22.14 3.21
CA HIS A 219 -35.86 21.16 2.25
C HIS A 219 -35.47 21.60 0.83
N PRO A 220 -34.22 21.38 0.38
CA PRO A 220 -33.78 21.75 -0.98
C PRO A 220 -34.70 21.26 -2.10
N VAL A 221 -35.42 20.16 -1.89
CA VAL A 221 -36.46 19.68 -2.80
C VAL A 221 -37.58 20.69 -3.05
N LEU A 222 -37.73 21.75 -2.25
CA LEU A 222 -38.72 22.81 -2.47
C LEU A 222 -38.14 24.05 -3.17
N ALA A 223 -36.81 24.09 -3.38
CA ALA A 223 -36.15 25.26 -3.97
C ALA A 223 -36.55 25.47 -5.44
N ASP A 224 -36.76 26.73 -5.81
CA ASP A 224 -36.84 27.16 -7.21
C ASP A 224 -35.46 27.01 -7.85
N ILE A 225 -35.38 26.44 -9.06
CA ILE A 225 -34.13 26.30 -9.82
C ILE A 225 -33.42 27.65 -10.01
N GLU A 226 -34.14 28.77 -10.08
CA GLU A 226 -33.51 30.11 -10.17
C GLU A 226 -32.81 30.55 -8.89
N SER A 227 -33.11 29.92 -7.75
CA SER A 227 -32.39 30.11 -6.49
C SER A 227 -31.19 29.18 -6.33
N LEU A 228 -30.93 28.31 -7.32
CA LEU A 228 -29.84 27.33 -7.29
C LEU A 228 -28.76 27.65 -8.34
N PRO A 229 -27.55 27.10 -8.20
CA PRO A 229 -26.48 27.30 -9.17
C PRO A 229 -26.81 26.70 -10.52
N ARG A 230 -26.27 27.31 -11.57
CA ARG A 230 -26.50 26.82 -12.94
C ARG A 230 -25.82 25.49 -13.22
N ASN A 231 -24.72 25.18 -12.56
CA ASN A 231 -24.00 23.90 -12.71
C ASN A 231 -24.13 23.09 -11.42
N MET A 232 -24.79 21.93 -11.49
CA MET A 232 -25.01 21.07 -10.34
C MET A 232 -24.68 19.61 -10.66
N LEU A 233 -23.81 19.00 -9.85
CA LEU A 233 -23.47 17.58 -9.91
C LEU A 233 -23.92 16.87 -8.62
N PHE A 234 -24.78 15.87 -8.78
CA PHE A 234 -25.25 15.01 -7.72
C PHE A 234 -24.63 13.61 -7.86
N LEU A 235 -24.10 13.11 -6.75
CA LEU A 235 -23.47 11.81 -6.64
C LEU A 235 -24.26 10.99 -5.62
N CYS A 236 -25.00 9.99 -6.10
CA CYS A 236 -26.06 9.33 -5.34
C CYS A 236 -25.81 7.82 -5.27
N ALA A 237 -25.85 7.26 -4.06
CA ALA A 237 -25.74 5.82 -3.84
C ALA A 237 -27.13 5.15 -3.97
N GLU A 238 -27.26 4.01 -4.65
CA GLU A 238 -28.57 3.37 -4.85
C GLU A 238 -29.08 2.57 -3.63
N ILE A 239 -28.20 2.15 -2.72
CA ILE A 239 -28.55 1.45 -1.47
C ILE A 239 -28.49 2.45 -0.30
N ASP A 240 -29.35 3.47 -0.38
CA ASP A 240 -29.40 4.61 0.53
C ASP A 240 -30.86 5.05 0.78
N ILE A 241 -31.21 5.41 2.03
CA ILE A 241 -32.53 5.99 2.36
C ILE A 241 -32.74 7.37 1.71
N LEU A 242 -31.66 8.06 1.33
CA LEU A 242 -31.71 9.35 0.64
C LEU A 242 -31.80 9.19 -0.89
N PHE A 243 -31.63 7.98 -1.43
CA PHE A 243 -31.60 7.77 -2.88
C PHE A 243 -32.88 8.27 -3.58
N HIS A 244 -34.04 7.93 -3.02
CA HIS A 244 -35.33 8.23 -3.62
C HIS A 244 -35.56 9.74 -3.76
N GLU A 245 -35.35 10.50 -2.69
CA GLU A 245 -35.52 11.96 -2.69
C GLU A 245 -34.52 12.64 -3.64
N GLN A 246 -33.28 12.16 -3.70
CA GLN A 246 -32.25 12.71 -4.56
C GLN A 246 -32.57 12.46 -6.04
N ARG A 247 -33.05 11.27 -6.37
CA ARG A 247 -33.47 10.93 -7.73
C ARG A 247 -34.60 11.83 -8.19
N LEU A 248 -35.66 11.96 -7.37
CA LEU A 248 -36.79 12.84 -7.66
C LEU A 248 -36.35 14.29 -7.85
N PHE A 249 -35.47 14.78 -6.99
CA PHE A 249 -34.98 16.14 -7.07
C PHE A 249 -34.13 16.40 -8.32
N VAL A 250 -33.20 15.50 -8.65
CA VAL A 250 -32.37 15.59 -9.86
C VAL A 250 -33.24 15.56 -11.13
N ASP A 251 -34.19 14.64 -11.20
CA ASP A 251 -35.07 14.50 -12.37
C ASP A 251 -35.92 15.77 -12.56
N ARG A 252 -36.50 16.31 -11.47
CA ARG A 252 -37.22 17.59 -11.52
C ARG A 252 -36.34 18.73 -12.02
N LEU A 253 -35.13 18.88 -11.46
CA LEU A 253 -34.21 19.96 -11.85
C LEU A 253 -33.77 19.83 -13.31
N LYS A 254 -33.58 18.62 -13.83
CA LYS A 254 -33.29 18.38 -15.25
C LYS A 254 -34.44 18.83 -16.15
N ASP A 255 -35.68 18.54 -15.78
CA ASP A 255 -36.86 18.94 -16.54
C ASP A 255 -37.04 20.47 -16.54
N GLU A 256 -36.90 21.10 -15.37
CA GLU A 256 -36.94 22.57 -15.21
C GLU A 256 -35.82 23.25 -16.00
N ALA A 257 -34.58 22.73 -15.91
CA ALA A 257 -33.42 23.20 -16.66
C ALA A 257 -33.65 23.09 -18.17
N ALA A 258 -34.17 21.96 -18.66
CA ALA A 258 -34.47 21.76 -20.08
C ALA A 258 -35.53 22.75 -20.57
N ALA A 259 -36.55 23.04 -19.77
CA ALA A 259 -37.58 24.03 -20.10
C ALA A 259 -37.01 25.46 -20.16
N LEU A 260 -36.13 25.84 -19.23
CA LEU A 260 -35.49 27.16 -19.20
C LEU A 260 -34.46 27.32 -20.31
N ASN A 261 -33.62 26.32 -20.57
CA ASN A 261 -32.61 26.36 -21.63
C ASN A 261 -33.23 26.54 -23.01
N ARG A 262 -34.35 25.86 -23.30
CA ARG A 262 -35.10 26.06 -24.56
C ARG A 262 -35.61 27.50 -24.73
N LYS A 263 -35.94 28.20 -23.64
CA LYS A 263 -36.35 29.62 -23.70
C LYS A 263 -35.17 30.54 -24.00
N PHE A 264 -33.95 30.19 -23.58
CA PHE A 264 -32.73 30.93 -23.90
C PHE A 264 -32.27 30.73 -25.36
N GLU A 265 -32.73 29.68 -26.03
CA GLU A 265 -32.40 29.34 -27.43
C GLU A 265 -33.43 29.86 -28.47
N GLY A 266 -34.38 30.74 -28.09
CA GLY A 266 -35.42 31.32 -28.99
C GLY A 266 -34.87 32.24 -30.10
N PRO A 267 -35.66 32.53 -31.16
CA PRO A 267 -35.14 32.82 -32.50
C PRO A 267 -34.34 34.13 -32.59
N GLN A 268 -33.13 34.06 -33.16
CA GLN A 268 -32.43 35.22 -33.70
C GLN A 268 -33.27 35.80 -34.86
N GLU A 269 -33.94 36.93 -34.64
CA GLU A 269 -34.57 37.69 -35.72
C GLU A 269 -33.51 38.09 -36.74
N ALA A 270 -33.74 37.69 -37.99
CA ALA A 270 -32.96 38.11 -39.13
C ALA A 270 -33.07 39.63 -39.28
N SER A 271 -31.93 40.31 -39.26
CA SER A 271 -31.81 41.71 -39.64
C SER A 271 -32.36 41.92 -41.05
N GLN A 272 -33.48 42.61 -41.17
CA GLN A 272 -33.87 43.31 -42.39
C GLN A 272 -33.75 44.81 -42.15
N ASP A 273 -32.92 45.45 -42.96
CA ASP A 273 -32.75 46.89 -43.08
C ASP A 273 -34.10 47.59 -43.39
N HIS A 274 -34.42 48.65 -42.66
CA HIS A 274 -34.69 49.98 -43.23
C HIS A 274 -34.85 51.08 -42.15
N PRO A 275 -34.57 52.36 -42.47
CA PRO A 275 -34.37 53.43 -41.49
C PRO A 275 -35.63 54.26 -41.24
N SER A 276 -35.83 54.78 -40.03
CA SER A 276 -36.24 56.19 -39.79
C SER A 276 -36.43 56.53 -38.30
N ASN A 277 -36.00 57.76 -37.99
CA ASN A 277 -36.13 58.55 -36.76
C ASN A 277 -37.29 58.27 -35.80
N ARG A 278 -36.98 58.27 -34.48
CA ARG A 278 -37.56 59.21 -33.49
C ARG A 278 -36.87 59.16 -32.14
N GLU A 279 -36.79 60.34 -31.52
CA GLU A 279 -36.14 60.68 -30.25
C GLU A 279 -36.79 60.08 -29.00
N ASP A 280 -35.93 59.95 -27.97
CA ASP A 280 -36.15 60.06 -26.52
C ASP A 280 -37.21 59.21 -25.80
N LYS A 281 -36.71 58.33 -24.93
CA LYS A 281 -36.97 58.35 -23.47
C LYS A 281 -36.02 57.41 -22.73
N VAL A 282 -35.07 57.98 -22.00
CA VAL A 282 -34.23 57.29 -21.02
C VAL A 282 -35.10 56.94 -19.79
N SER A 283 -35.23 55.65 -19.51
CA SER A 283 -35.76 55.11 -18.25
C SER A 283 -34.62 54.39 -17.53
N LEU A 284 -34.26 54.90 -16.35
CA LEU A 284 -33.19 54.44 -15.44
C LEU A 284 -33.41 53.03 -14.82
N ALA A 285 -34.09 52.11 -15.52
CA ALA A 285 -34.42 50.77 -15.03
C ALA A 285 -33.73 49.63 -15.80
N SER A 286 -32.95 49.91 -16.84
CA SER A 286 -32.47 48.89 -17.79
C SER A 286 -31.01 48.43 -17.63
N GLU A 287 -30.30 48.80 -16.56
CA GLU A 287 -28.86 48.48 -16.45
C GLU A 287 -28.52 47.11 -15.81
N PHE A 288 -29.49 46.25 -15.53
CA PHE A 288 -29.22 44.89 -14.99
C PHE A 288 -29.77 43.72 -15.83
N GLU A 289 -30.38 43.95 -17.00
CA GLU A 289 -30.98 42.87 -17.81
C GLU A 289 -30.09 42.36 -18.97
N GLY A 290 -28.89 42.90 -19.15
CA GLY A 290 -28.02 42.61 -20.30
C GLY A 290 -27.00 41.47 -20.16
N ALA A 291 -27.06 40.61 -19.13
CA ALA A 291 -26.11 39.50 -18.99
C ALA A 291 -26.64 38.24 -19.68
N VAL A 292 -25.94 37.76 -20.72
CA VAL A 292 -26.17 36.47 -21.37
C VAL A 292 -26.22 35.37 -20.30
N ARG A 293 -27.42 34.85 -20.00
CA ARG A 293 -27.61 33.82 -18.99
C ARG A 293 -27.12 32.47 -19.56
N HIS A 294 -26.02 31.94 -19.02
CA HIS A 294 -25.52 30.61 -19.36
C HIS A 294 -26.58 29.52 -19.11
N PRO A 295 -26.62 28.42 -19.89
CA PRO A 295 -27.59 27.35 -19.68
C PRO A 295 -27.39 26.64 -18.34
N TYR A 296 -28.48 26.07 -17.80
CA TYR A 296 -28.42 25.16 -16.65
C TYR A 296 -27.86 23.80 -17.08
N ASN A 297 -26.95 23.25 -16.28
CA ASN A 297 -26.37 21.92 -16.45
C ASN A 297 -26.54 21.12 -15.16
N ILE A 298 -27.49 20.16 -15.19
CA ILE A 298 -27.85 19.32 -14.06
C ILE A 298 -27.47 17.87 -14.35
N GLU A 299 -26.60 17.31 -13.53
CA GLU A 299 -26.16 15.93 -13.66
C GLU A 299 -26.37 15.14 -12.38
N GLY A 300 -26.91 13.93 -12.53
CA GLY A 300 -26.99 12.95 -11.45
C GLY A 300 -26.26 11.69 -11.88
N MET A 301 -25.29 11.27 -11.07
CA MET A 301 -24.61 10.00 -11.19
C MET A 301 -25.13 9.07 -10.10
N PHE A 302 -25.74 7.96 -10.50
CA PHE A 302 -26.35 6.99 -9.61
C PHE A 302 -25.52 5.70 -9.63
N PHE A 303 -25.09 5.26 -8.44
CA PHE A 303 -24.15 4.14 -8.30
C PHE A 303 -24.84 2.87 -7.81
N ASP A 304 -25.06 1.92 -8.71
CA ASP A 304 -25.63 0.60 -8.36
C ASP A 304 -24.73 -0.15 -7.37
N GLY A 305 -25.35 -0.80 -6.40
CA GLY A 305 -24.68 -1.61 -5.39
C GLY A 305 -23.94 -0.84 -4.29
N GLN A 306 -23.95 0.50 -4.30
CA GLN A 306 -23.29 1.33 -3.29
C GLN A 306 -24.24 1.64 -2.13
N THR A 307 -23.75 1.54 -0.90
CA THR A 307 -24.50 1.85 0.34
C THR A 307 -24.33 3.30 0.79
N HIS A 308 -25.26 3.78 1.62
CA HIS A 308 -25.18 5.09 2.29
C HIS A 308 -23.82 5.27 2.98
N GLY A 309 -23.17 6.43 2.77
CA GLY A 309 -21.79 6.73 3.15
C GLY A 309 -21.49 6.77 4.66
N TRP A 310 -21.55 5.61 5.32
CA TRP A 310 -21.06 5.34 6.67
C TRP A 310 -20.50 3.92 6.80
N ILE A 311 -19.44 3.63 6.04
CA ILE A 311 -18.32 2.73 6.42
C ILE A 311 -17.06 3.32 5.79
N GLU A 312 -16.70 4.55 6.17
CA GLU A 312 -15.43 5.17 5.75
C GLU A 312 -14.46 5.20 6.95
N CYS A 313 -13.95 4.03 7.35
CA CYS A 313 -12.75 4.00 8.19
C CYS A 313 -12.03 2.66 8.08
N MET A 314 -11.35 2.44 6.95
CA MET A 314 -10.21 1.53 6.89
C MET A 314 -9.49 1.72 5.53
N TYR A 315 -8.15 1.69 5.55
CA TYR A 315 -7.21 1.70 4.40
C TYR A 315 -6.73 3.07 3.89
N LEU A 316 -5.48 3.43 4.26
CA LEU A 316 -4.31 3.52 3.35
C LEU A 316 -3.09 4.20 4.02
N CYS A 317 -2.03 3.43 4.28
CA CYS A 317 -0.63 3.86 4.41
C CYS A 317 -0.02 3.97 2.98
N SER A 318 0.97 4.82 2.64
CA SER A 318 2.39 4.71 3.01
C SER A 318 3.28 5.77 2.30
N TYR A 319 4.54 5.97 2.79
CA TYR A 319 5.76 6.63 2.22
C TYR A 319 5.92 8.17 2.30
N MET A 320 7.08 8.79 2.60
CA MET A 320 8.40 8.39 3.17
C MET A 320 9.15 9.63 3.75
N LEU A 321 10.24 9.36 4.50
CA LEU A 321 11.09 10.19 5.36
C LEU A 321 12.03 11.22 4.68
N LEU A 322 12.62 12.11 5.50
CA LEU A 322 13.95 12.72 5.23
C LEU A 322 14.83 12.88 6.49
N TYR A 323 16.14 12.88 6.21
CA TYR A 323 17.33 12.54 7.00
C TYR A 323 17.86 13.59 8.00
N THR A 324 18.70 13.13 8.95
CA THR A 324 19.85 13.90 9.48
C THR A 324 21.14 13.09 9.43
N LEU A 325 22.27 13.78 9.17
CA LEU A 325 23.59 13.25 8.84
C LEU A 325 24.38 12.79 10.07
N THR A 326 24.73 11.50 10.13
CA THR A 326 25.98 11.00 10.73
C THR A 326 26.54 9.87 9.85
N MET A 327 27.85 9.60 9.91
CA MET A 327 28.52 8.68 8.97
C MET A 327 27.88 7.28 8.94
N ALA A 328 27.28 6.97 7.80
CA ALA A 328 26.43 5.82 7.54
C ALA A 328 27.25 4.57 7.17
N GLU A 329 26.95 3.42 7.79
CA GLU A 329 27.62 2.14 7.54
C GLU A 329 26.75 1.22 6.66
N TYR A 330 27.31 0.69 5.58
CA TYR A 330 26.59 -0.14 4.59
C TYR A 330 26.61 -1.63 5.00
N HIS A 331 25.44 -2.17 5.36
CA HIS A 331 25.22 -3.52 5.87
C HIS A 331 24.67 -4.43 4.76
N HIS A 332 25.31 -5.58 4.54
CA HIS A 332 24.92 -6.52 3.48
C HIS A 332 23.80 -7.48 3.92
N PHE A 333 22.69 -7.52 3.17
CA PHE A 333 21.70 -8.60 3.30
C PHE A 333 22.34 -9.95 2.99
N ILE A 334 23.10 -10.00 1.89
CA ILE A 334 23.90 -11.17 1.50
C ILE A 334 25.39 -10.93 1.80
N PRO A 335 26.00 -11.64 2.76
CA PRO A 335 27.39 -11.45 3.16
C PRO A 335 28.35 -11.44 1.97
N ARG A 336 29.33 -10.54 2.02
CA ARG A 336 30.34 -10.36 0.97
C ARG A 336 31.07 -11.66 0.62
N PHE A 337 31.29 -12.56 1.58
CA PHE A 337 31.97 -13.84 1.31
C PHE A 337 31.16 -14.77 0.39
N LEU A 338 29.83 -14.68 0.42
CA LEU A 338 28.91 -15.40 -0.46
C LEU A 338 28.81 -14.71 -1.82
N LEU A 339 28.64 -13.39 -1.84
CA LEU A 339 28.61 -12.62 -3.10
C LEU A 339 29.88 -12.83 -3.95
N ARG A 340 31.05 -12.95 -3.30
CA ARG A 340 32.32 -13.29 -3.99
C ARG A 340 32.26 -14.62 -4.74
N GLN A 341 31.43 -15.57 -4.33
CA GLN A 341 31.26 -16.85 -5.03
C GLN A 341 30.43 -16.73 -6.32
N PHE A 342 29.88 -15.54 -6.59
CA PHE A 342 29.16 -15.17 -7.81
C PHE A 342 29.93 -14.13 -8.64
N ALA A 343 31.20 -13.87 -8.30
CA ALA A 343 32.04 -12.92 -9.05
C ALA A 343 32.01 -13.21 -10.55
N ALA A 344 31.90 -12.15 -11.34
CA ALA A 344 31.88 -12.22 -12.79
C ALA A 344 33.14 -12.90 -13.33
N LEU A 345 32.98 -13.76 -14.33
CA LEU A 345 34.12 -14.41 -15.01
C LEU A 345 35.05 -13.36 -15.65
N GLU A 346 34.46 -12.30 -16.22
CA GLU A 346 35.17 -11.16 -16.79
C GLU A 346 35.13 -9.98 -15.81
N GLN A 347 36.30 -9.55 -15.32
CA GLN A 347 36.43 -8.40 -14.43
C GLN A 347 36.82 -7.14 -15.22
N PRO A 348 36.31 -5.95 -14.86
CA PRO A 348 36.63 -4.74 -15.58
C PRO A 348 38.13 -4.39 -15.43
N PRO A 349 38.74 -3.73 -16.44
CA PRO A 349 40.14 -3.36 -16.37
C PRO A 349 40.39 -2.43 -15.17
N PRO A 350 41.54 -2.55 -14.49
CA PRO A 350 41.83 -1.73 -13.33
C PRO A 350 41.83 -0.25 -13.69
N ALA A 351 41.06 0.55 -12.96
CA ALA A 351 41.01 2.01 -13.16
C ALA A 351 42.44 2.61 -13.14
N ARG A 352 42.81 3.32 -14.21
CA ARG A 352 44.08 4.04 -14.31
C ARG A 352 44.14 5.07 -13.17
N ARG A 353 45.02 4.84 -12.19
CA ARG A 353 45.30 5.84 -11.16
C ARG A 353 45.85 7.10 -11.83
N GLN A 354 45.19 8.25 -11.66
CA GLN A 354 45.86 9.54 -11.85
C GLN A 354 47.04 9.58 -10.87
N ARG A 355 48.25 9.79 -11.38
CA ARG A 355 49.49 9.94 -10.60
C ARG A 355 49.44 11.26 -9.81
N GLY A 356 48.72 11.27 -8.70
CA GLY A 356 48.92 12.25 -7.64
C GLY A 356 50.12 11.84 -6.79
N ARG A 357 51.14 12.70 -6.70
CA ARG A 357 52.30 12.52 -5.81
C ARG A 357 51.80 12.35 -4.37
N ARG A 358 51.95 11.15 -3.79
CA ARG A 358 51.95 10.96 -2.34
C ARG A 358 53.38 10.64 -1.87
N PRO A 359 53.82 11.13 -0.70
CA PRO A 359 55.17 10.90 -0.20
C PRO A 359 55.44 9.42 0.07
N ARG A 360 56.68 8.99 -0.19
CA ARG A 360 57.19 7.65 0.14
C ARG A 360 57.43 7.52 1.64
N SER A 361 56.37 7.27 2.42
CA SER A 361 56.51 6.62 3.73
C SER A 361 55.14 6.08 4.13
N GLN A 362 55.08 4.81 4.53
CA GLN A 362 53.88 3.96 4.74
C GLN A 362 53.39 3.21 3.50
N ARG A 363 54.14 2.16 3.13
CA ARG A 363 53.52 0.94 2.57
C ARG A 363 53.25 -0.02 3.74
N PRO A 364 51.99 -0.31 4.09
CA PRO A 364 51.69 -1.53 4.83
C PRO A 364 51.88 -2.73 3.89
N GLN A 365 52.63 -3.74 4.33
CA GLN A 365 52.59 -5.07 3.74
C GLN A 365 51.16 -5.64 3.87
N GLY A 366 50.61 -6.17 2.78
CA GLY A 366 49.25 -6.72 2.71
C GLY A 366 48.27 -5.81 1.98
N GLN A 367 48.41 -5.67 0.66
CA GLN A 367 47.32 -5.07 -0.14
C GLN A 367 46.09 -5.98 -0.06
N SER A 368 44.98 -5.44 0.46
CA SER A 368 43.66 -6.05 0.38
C SER A 368 43.38 -6.52 -1.06
N PRO A 369 42.89 -7.75 -1.28
CA PRO A 369 42.45 -8.18 -2.61
C PRO A 369 41.49 -7.14 -3.17
N LYS A 370 41.73 -6.70 -4.43
CA LYS A 370 40.82 -5.78 -5.13
C LYS A 370 39.39 -6.30 -5.00
N ASP A 371 38.46 -5.43 -4.59
CA ASP A 371 37.07 -5.82 -4.43
C ASP A 371 36.50 -6.31 -5.78
N PRO A 372 36.10 -7.58 -5.89
CA PRO A 372 35.65 -8.13 -7.17
C PRO A 372 34.26 -7.60 -7.55
N PHE A 373 33.96 -7.66 -8.84
CA PHE A 373 32.66 -7.30 -9.41
C PHE A 373 31.80 -8.54 -9.65
N VAL A 374 30.50 -8.40 -9.43
CA VAL A 374 29.46 -9.37 -9.83
C VAL A 374 28.71 -8.84 -11.04
N ASN A 375 28.19 -9.73 -11.89
CA ASN A 375 27.23 -9.33 -12.91
C ASN A 375 25.85 -9.21 -12.27
N ALA A 376 25.11 -8.17 -12.63
CA ALA A 376 23.76 -7.94 -12.12
C ALA A 376 22.83 -7.43 -13.22
N ILE A 377 21.55 -7.75 -13.11
CA ILE A 377 20.48 -7.08 -13.84
C ILE A 377 20.04 -5.89 -13.00
N ASP A 378 20.27 -4.68 -13.47
CA ASP A 378 19.66 -3.47 -12.90
C ASP A 378 18.26 -3.33 -13.49
N LEU A 379 17.24 -3.72 -12.72
CA LEU A 379 15.83 -3.73 -13.17
C LEU A 379 15.24 -2.32 -13.26
N MET A 380 15.88 -1.32 -12.66
CA MET A 380 15.46 0.08 -12.75
C MET A 380 15.94 0.69 -14.07
N LYS A 381 17.19 0.42 -14.46
CA LYS A 381 17.75 0.85 -15.76
C LYS A 381 17.44 -0.11 -16.89
N ASN A 382 16.93 -1.30 -16.58
CA ASN A 382 16.72 -2.41 -17.52
C ASN A 382 17.99 -2.71 -18.32
N ALA A 383 19.10 -2.87 -17.60
CA ALA A 383 20.43 -3.03 -18.14
C ALA A 383 21.22 -4.13 -17.43
N LEU A 384 22.11 -4.80 -18.18
CA LEU A 384 23.12 -5.70 -17.63
C LEU A 384 24.32 -4.87 -17.19
N VAL A 385 24.61 -4.89 -15.89
CA VAL A 385 25.67 -4.08 -15.27
C VAL A 385 26.67 -4.96 -14.51
N GLN A 386 27.81 -4.37 -14.17
CA GLN A 386 28.75 -4.95 -13.20
C GLN A 386 28.83 -4.05 -11.98
N VAL A 387 28.64 -4.64 -10.80
CA VAL A 387 28.65 -3.90 -9.53
C VAL A 387 29.70 -4.50 -8.60
N SER A 388 30.38 -3.63 -7.85
CA SER A 388 31.37 -4.05 -6.86
C SER A 388 30.68 -4.74 -5.69
N VAL A 389 31.25 -5.86 -5.24
CA VAL A 389 30.68 -6.68 -4.15
C VAL A 389 30.45 -5.88 -2.86
N SER A 390 31.27 -4.86 -2.59
CA SER A 390 31.09 -3.99 -1.41
C SER A 390 29.85 -3.09 -1.45
N ARG A 391 29.19 -2.93 -2.61
CA ARG A 391 28.05 -2.00 -2.81
C ARG A 391 26.77 -2.66 -3.32
N GLU A 392 26.75 -3.99 -3.40
CA GLU A 392 25.61 -4.75 -3.92
C GLU A 392 24.90 -5.48 -2.78
N LEU A 393 23.57 -5.56 -2.82
CA LEU A 393 22.73 -6.32 -1.89
C LEU A 393 22.95 -5.97 -0.40
N GLY A 394 22.88 -4.68 -0.07
CA GLY A 394 22.89 -4.15 1.29
C GLY A 394 22.13 -2.83 1.47
N LEU A 395 21.92 -2.43 2.73
CA LEU A 395 21.32 -1.17 3.14
C LEU A 395 22.19 -0.46 4.17
N VAL A 396 22.03 0.85 4.26
CA VAL A 396 22.73 1.68 5.24
C VAL A 396 22.06 1.58 6.61
N ASP A 397 22.87 1.42 7.67
CA ASP A 397 22.47 1.53 9.09
C ASP A 397 21.32 0.60 9.57
N MET A 398 21.30 -0.66 9.12
CA MET A 398 20.23 -1.61 9.49
C MET A 398 20.14 -1.96 10.98
N TYR A 399 21.28 -2.17 11.65
CA TYR A 399 21.36 -2.81 12.98
C TYR A 399 21.82 -1.87 14.10
N ARG A 400 21.67 -0.55 13.92
CA ARG A 400 22.15 0.44 14.88
C ARG A 400 21.18 0.58 16.06
N ASP A 401 21.40 -0.21 17.11
CA ASP A 401 20.58 -0.19 18.32
C ASP A 401 21.06 0.88 19.31
N GLN A 402 20.56 2.11 19.15
CA GLN A 402 20.95 3.24 20.01
C GLN A 402 20.57 3.05 21.49
N GLY A 403 19.66 2.13 21.80
CA GLY A 403 19.24 1.83 23.18
C GLY A 403 20.19 0.91 23.94
N TYR A 404 21.21 0.35 23.27
CA TYR A 404 22.12 -0.64 23.84
C TYR A 404 23.53 -0.05 24.13
N PRO A 405 24.22 -0.48 25.21
CA PRO A 405 25.57 0.04 25.53
C PRO A 405 26.60 -0.08 24.40
N ASN A 406 26.51 -1.15 23.61
CA ASN A 406 27.19 -1.26 22.31
C ASN A 406 26.14 -1.23 21.18
N PRO A 407 25.96 -0.08 20.50
CA PRO A 407 24.97 0.04 19.43
C PRO A 407 25.21 -0.87 18.22
N ARG A 408 26.38 -1.52 18.12
CA ARG A 408 26.74 -2.45 17.04
C ARG A 408 26.78 -3.91 17.49
N HIS A 409 26.26 -4.24 18.67
CA HIS A 409 26.34 -5.60 19.22
C HIS A 409 25.72 -6.68 18.30
N ILE A 410 24.63 -6.36 17.60
CA ILE A 410 23.99 -7.25 16.62
C ILE A 410 24.94 -7.52 15.45
N GLU A 411 25.53 -6.47 14.89
CA GLU A 411 26.48 -6.56 13.78
C GLU A 411 27.73 -7.36 14.18
N ASP A 412 28.28 -7.09 15.37
CA ASP A 412 29.45 -7.82 15.90
C ASP A 412 29.16 -9.33 16.02
N ASN A 413 27.98 -9.70 16.51
CA ASN A 413 27.57 -11.08 16.67
C ASN A 413 27.22 -11.77 15.34
N LEU A 414 26.60 -11.04 14.40
CA LEU A 414 26.41 -11.50 13.03
C LEU A 414 27.76 -11.78 12.35
N GLY A 415 28.73 -10.88 12.49
CA GLY A 415 30.08 -11.06 11.94
C GLY A 415 30.77 -12.33 12.47
N LYS A 416 30.61 -12.66 13.76
CA LYS A 416 31.10 -13.93 14.33
C LYS A 416 30.40 -15.14 13.69
N LEU A 417 29.08 -15.11 13.57
CA LEU A 417 28.32 -16.19 12.96
C LEU A 417 28.68 -16.38 11.48
N GLU A 418 28.77 -15.30 10.73
CA GLU A 418 29.21 -15.28 9.33
C GLU A 418 30.63 -15.86 9.19
N GLY A 419 31.54 -15.52 10.10
CA GLY A 419 32.88 -16.09 10.12
C GLY A 419 32.88 -17.60 10.34
N HIS A 420 32.05 -18.12 11.25
CA HIS A 420 31.90 -19.57 11.48
C HIS A 420 31.27 -20.26 10.27
N ALA A 421 30.13 -19.76 9.80
CA ALA A 421 29.42 -20.31 8.66
C ALA A 421 30.28 -20.30 7.40
N GLY A 422 31.03 -19.22 7.14
CA GLY A 422 31.93 -19.08 6.00
C GLY A 422 33.05 -20.13 5.98
N ARG A 423 33.60 -20.49 7.15
CA ARG A 423 34.60 -21.59 7.24
C ARG A 423 34.01 -22.93 6.87
N ILE A 424 32.81 -23.25 7.39
CA ILE A 424 32.11 -24.51 7.12
C ILE A 424 31.69 -24.59 5.65
N ILE A 425 31.16 -23.49 5.09
CA ILE A 425 30.77 -23.36 3.69
C ILE A 425 31.95 -23.53 2.74
N LYS A 426 33.10 -22.94 3.09
CA LYS A 426 34.33 -23.13 2.32
C LYS A 426 34.76 -24.60 2.34
N ARG A 427 34.76 -25.24 3.53
CA ARG A 427 35.04 -26.67 3.68
C ARG A 427 34.10 -27.51 2.82
N ALA A 428 32.80 -27.25 2.86
CA ALA A 428 31.81 -27.91 2.00
C ALA A 428 32.16 -27.78 0.51
N SER A 429 32.45 -26.56 0.06
CA SER A 429 32.80 -26.30 -1.34
C SER A 429 34.06 -27.03 -1.77
N ASP A 430 35.09 -27.09 -0.91
CA ASP A 430 36.36 -27.76 -1.23
C ASP A 430 36.22 -29.29 -1.18
N THR A 431 35.47 -29.84 -0.21
CA THR A 431 35.15 -31.28 -0.11
C THR A 431 34.37 -31.76 -1.34
N PHE A 432 33.36 -31.01 -1.78
CA PHE A 432 32.54 -31.44 -2.93
C PHE A 432 33.25 -31.31 -4.28
N LYS A 433 34.28 -30.44 -4.40
CA LYS A 433 35.12 -30.38 -5.60
C LYS A 433 35.91 -31.67 -5.82
N VAL A 434 36.32 -32.35 -4.74
CA VAL A 434 37.06 -33.63 -4.81
C VAL A 434 36.14 -34.86 -4.78
N GLY A 435 34.81 -34.65 -4.78
CA GLY A 435 33.82 -35.73 -4.83
C GLY A 435 33.59 -36.48 -3.51
N ASP A 436 34.05 -35.93 -2.38
CA ASP A 436 33.93 -36.57 -1.06
C ASP A 436 32.66 -36.12 -0.31
N LYS A 437 32.33 -36.81 0.78
CA LYS A 437 31.21 -36.49 1.67
C LYS A 437 31.63 -35.47 2.72
N LEU A 438 30.84 -34.42 2.90
CA LEU A 438 31.08 -33.44 3.93
C LEU A 438 30.65 -33.98 5.29
N GLU A 439 31.60 -34.00 6.23
CA GLU A 439 31.31 -34.31 7.62
C GLU A 439 31.16 -33.04 8.45
N LEU A 440 30.04 -32.94 9.18
CA LEU A 440 29.76 -31.87 10.13
C LEU A 440 29.43 -32.45 11.50
N THR A 441 29.93 -31.82 12.56
CA THR A 441 29.39 -32.03 13.92
C THR A 441 27.98 -31.44 14.04
N ARG A 442 27.22 -31.85 15.06
CA ARG A 442 25.92 -31.25 15.39
C ARG A 442 26.02 -29.73 15.50
N ARG A 443 27.02 -29.24 16.23
CA ARG A 443 27.25 -27.80 16.43
C ARG A 443 27.49 -27.07 15.11
N GLU A 444 28.28 -27.64 14.20
CA GLU A 444 28.53 -27.03 12.89
C GLU A 444 27.29 -27.05 12.00
N ARG A 445 26.55 -28.17 11.96
CA ARG A 445 25.28 -28.28 11.24
C ARG A 445 24.28 -27.22 11.74
N ASP A 446 24.16 -27.10 13.05
CA ASP A 446 23.24 -26.18 13.71
C ASP A 446 23.68 -24.72 13.52
N THR A 447 24.99 -24.45 13.47
CA THR A 447 25.55 -23.15 13.10
C THR A 447 25.13 -22.75 11.69
N ILE A 448 25.19 -23.67 10.72
CA ILE A 448 24.76 -23.41 9.34
C ILE A 448 23.26 -23.14 9.29
N ARG A 449 22.44 -23.96 9.94
CA ARG A 449 20.98 -23.74 9.96
C ARG A 449 20.61 -22.42 10.63
N LYS A 450 21.23 -22.09 11.76
CA LYS A 450 21.04 -20.79 12.42
C LYS A 450 21.46 -19.64 11.51
N PHE A 451 22.60 -19.77 10.82
CA PHE A 451 23.05 -18.80 9.83
C PHE A 451 22.00 -18.62 8.72
N LEU A 452 21.47 -19.70 8.14
CA LEU A 452 20.44 -19.63 7.10
C LEU A 452 19.13 -19.00 7.61
N PHE A 453 18.71 -19.30 8.84
CA PHE A 453 17.56 -18.65 9.45
C PHE A 453 17.78 -17.14 9.60
N LEU A 454 18.93 -16.73 10.14
CA LEU A 454 19.21 -15.30 10.35
C LEU A 454 19.35 -14.55 9.03
N MET A 455 19.85 -15.20 7.99
CA MET A 455 19.84 -14.69 6.61
C MET A 455 18.42 -14.47 6.08
N LYS A 456 17.47 -15.36 6.39
CA LYS A 456 16.04 -15.18 6.11
C LYS A 456 15.46 -14.03 6.93
N TYR A 457 15.68 -14.06 8.25
CA TYR A 457 15.06 -13.16 9.23
C TYR A 457 15.60 -11.72 9.18
N ARG A 458 16.75 -11.49 8.54
CA ARG A 458 17.34 -10.16 8.35
C ARG A 458 17.21 -9.59 6.94
N ASN A 459 16.52 -10.29 6.04
CA ASN A 459 16.37 -9.84 4.65
C ASN A 459 15.55 -8.53 4.57
N SER A 460 15.49 -7.95 3.37
CA SER A 460 14.76 -6.69 3.14
C SER A 460 13.29 -6.77 3.56
N THR A 461 12.62 -7.89 3.30
CA THR A 461 11.21 -8.08 3.67
C THR A 461 10.98 -8.03 5.19
N PHE A 462 11.84 -8.70 5.97
CA PHE A 462 11.75 -8.66 7.43
C PHE A 462 12.19 -7.31 8.00
N TYR A 463 13.19 -6.68 7.39
CA TYR A 463 13.56 -5.31 7.72
C TYR A 463 12.37 -4.36 7.53
N ASP A 464 11.73 -4.40 6.36
CA ASP A 464 10.55 -3.57 6.07
C ASP A 464 9.38 -3.87 7.02
N ARG A 465 9.18 -5.14 7.40
CA ARG A 465 8.15 -5.55 8.38
C ARG A 465 8.37 -4.91 9.75
N PHE A 466 9.61 -4.88 10.27
CA PHE A 466 9.87 -4.47 11.66
C PHE A 466 10.43 -3.05 11.80
N ASN A 467 10.89 -2.42 10.73
CA ASN A 467 11.54 -1.10 10.77
C ASN A 467 10.53 0.05 10.93
N HIS A 468 9.83 0.04 12.05
CA HIS A 468 8.81 1.01 12.42
C HIS A 468 9.14 1.59 13.80
N ASP A 469 9.07 2.92 13.94
CA ASP A 469 9.31 3.61 15.22
C ASP A 469 8.13 3.47 16.20
N SER A 470 6.96 3.06 15.71
CA SER A 470 5.75 2.91 16.50
C SER A 470 4.87 1.78 15.95
N ILE A 471 4.20 1.07 16.86
CA ILE A 471 3.19 0.06 16.52
C ILE A 471 2.09 0.62 15.61
N MET A 472 1.81 1.92 15.66
CA MET A 472 0.81 2.57 14.80
C MET A 472 1.16 2.44 13.32
N THR A 473 2.46 2.54 12.98
CA THR A 473 2.95 2.46 11.60
C THR A 473 3.21 1.03 11.11
N TYR A 474 3.22 0.05 12.01
CA TYR A 474 3.39 -1.36 11.68
C TYR A 474 2.19 -1.87 10.85
N ASP A 475 2.46 -2.38 9.66
CA ASP A 475 1.46 -2.81 8.67
C ASP A 475 1.67 -4.28 8.30
N SER A 476 1.46 -5.16 9.27
CA SER A 476 1.46 -6.62 9.08
C SER A 476 0.27 -7.25 9.80
N ASN A 477 -0.14 -8.44 9.36
CA ASN A 477 -1.36 -9.13 9.81
C ASN A 477 -1.31 -9.57 11.29
N ASP A 478 -0.14 -9.58 11.89
CA ASP A 478 0.10 -9.92 13.29
C ASP A 478 0.13 -8.68 14.23
N LYS A 479 -0.19 -7.48 13.72
CA LYS A 479 -0.15 -6.21 14.48
C LYS A 479 -0.76 -6.30 15.87
N HIS A 480 -1.95 -6.87 16.02
CA HIS A 480 -2.61 -6.99 17.33
C HIS A 480 -1.85 -7.91 18.30
N ARG A 481 -1.24 -8.99 17.80
CA ARG A 481 -0.40 -9.90 18.60
C ARG A 481 0.90 -9.21 18.98
N LEU A 482 1.53 -8.52 18.02
CA LEU A 482 2.75 -7.77 18.26
C LEU A 482 2.54 -6.65 19.29
N GLU A 483 1.46 -5.87 19.17
CA GLU A 483 1.10 -4.81 20.13
C GLU A 483 0.90 -5.36 21.55
N SER A 484 0.22 -6.49 21.67
CA SER A 484 0.01 -7.16 22.97
C SER A 484 1.34 -7.59 23.59
N TYR A 485 2.22 -8.20 22.78
CA TYR A 485 3.56 -8.60 23.21
C TYR A 485 4.44 -7.39 23.57
N MET A 486 4.38 -6.29 22.81
CA MET A 486 5.07 -5.03 23.12
C MET A 486 4.66 -4.50 24.49
N ARG A 487 3.35 -4.47 24.80
CA ARG A 487 2.82 -4.02 26.10
C ARG A 487 3.25 -4.93 27.23
N GLU A 488 3.21 -6.24 27.03
CA GLU A 488 3.62 -7.22 28.05
C GLU A 488 5.11 -7.12 28.39
N LYS A 489 5.96 -6.96 27.37
CA LYS A 489 7.43 -6.94 27.54
C LYS A 489 8.04 -5.54 27.69
N GLY A 490 7.24 -4.49 27.55
CA GLY A 490 7.68 -3.10 27.69
C GLY A 490 8.51 -2.57 26.50
N PHE A 491 8.32 -3.11 25.30
CA PHE A 491 9.00 -2.61 24.08
C PHE A 491 8.33 -1.33 23.57
N LYS A 492 9.13 -0.38 23.07
CA LYS A 492 8.63 0.93 22.60
C LYS A 492 8.26 0.90 21.12
N SER A 493 8.98 0.10 20.33
CA SER A 493 8.79 -0.02 18.89
C SER A 493 8.82 -1.47 18.41
N PRO A 494 8.19 -1.79 17.26
CA PRO A 494 8.39 -3.06 16.56
C PRO A 494 9.87 -3.37 16.27
N ARG A 495 10.67 -2.33 16.02
CA ARG A 495 12.12 -2.46 15.78
C ARG A 495 12.84 -3.03 17.01
N ASP A 496 12.44 -2.63 18.21
CA ASP A 496 13.03 -3.13 19.46
C ASP A 496 12.80 -4.65 19.61
N ILE A 497 11.60 -5.14 19.21
CA ILE A 497 11.30 -6.58 19.19
C ILE A 497 12.23 -7.30 18.23
N TRP A 498 12.42 -6.76 17.03
CA TRP A 498 13.29 -7.37 16.02
C TRP A 498 14.73 -7.46 16.50
N TYR A 499 15.26 -6.40 17.13
CA TYR A 499 16.57 -6.40 17.76
C TYR A 499 16.66 -7.43 18.90
N ALA A 500 15.65 -7.50 19.77
CA ALA A 500 15.60 -8.50 20.84
C ALA A 500 15.56 -9.94 20.31
N ASN A 501 14.79 -10.20 19.25
CA ASN A 501 14.71 -11.52 18.60
C ASN A 501 16.04 -11.89 17.93
N LEU A 502 16.64 -10.99 17.15
CA LEU A 502 17.95 -11.19 16.53
C LEU A 502 19.00 -11.56 17.57
N LYS A 503 19.06 -10.79 18.67
CA LYS A 503 19.96 -11.07 19.79
C LYS A 503 19.67 -12.44 20.42
N THR A 504 18.41 -12.75 20.68
CA THR A 504 17.99 -14.04 21.25
C THR A 504 18.48 -15.21 20.39
N PHE A 505 18.25 -15.17 19.08
CA PHE A 505 18.67 -16.24 18.16
C PHE A 505 20.19 -16.34 18.03
N LEU A 506 20.90 -15.21 18.00
CA LEU A 506 22.36 -15.16 17.94
C LEU A 506 22.99 -15.80 19.17
N ASP A 507 22.55 -15.39 20.36
CA ASP A 507 23.12 -15.81 21.64
C ASP A 507 22.67 -17.22 22.06
N LEU A 508 21.63 -17.77 21.42
CA LEU A 508 21.06 -19.06 21.79
C LEU A 508 22.07 -20.21 21.65
N GLU A 509 22.44 -20.83 22.76
CA GLU A 509 23.11 -22.13 22.72
C GLU A 509 22.08 -23.25 22.58
N MET A 510 22.24 -24.07 21.54
CA MET A 510 21.36 -25.19 21.25
C MET A 510 21.92 -26.49 21.84
N ASP A 511 21.36 -26.90 22.96
CA ASP A 511 21.69 -28.16 23.62
C ASP A 511 21.06 -29.38 22.89
N PRO A 512 21.72 -30.55 22.92
CA PRO A 512 21.20 -31.77 22.29
C PRO A 512 19.86 -32.27 22.86
N ASP A 513 19.53 -31.88 24.09
CA ASP A 513 18.30 -32.26 24.80
C ASP A 513 17.14 -31.31 24.51
N MET A 514 17.33 -30.36 23.59
CA MET A 514 16.31 -29.47 23.03
C MET A 514 15.69 -28.49 24.04
N GLN A 515 16.35 -28.24 25.18
CA GLN A 515 15.89 -27.28 26.20
C GLN A 515 15.88 -25.84 25.67
N TRP A 516 16.71 -25.55 24.67
CA TRP A 516 16.72 -24.29 23.93
C TRP A 516 15.35 -23.92 23.32
N ILE A 517 14.48 -24.89 22.98
CA ILE A 517 13.14 -24.60 22.44
C ILE A 517 12.30 -23.80 23.45
N SER A 518 12.30 -24.22 24.72
CA SER A 518 11.59 -23.50 25.78
C SER A 518 12.16 -22.10 26.01
N LYS A 519 13.48 -21.94 25.88
CA LYS A 519 14.14 -20.63 26.00
C LYS A 519 13.68 -19.68 24.89
N VAL A 520 13.66 -20.15 23.64
CA VAL A 520 13.22 -19.35 22.49
C VAL A 520 11.74 -18.95 22.62
N HIS A 521 10.86 -19.86 23.01
CA HIS A 521 9.45 -19.55 23.26
C HIS A 521 9.22 -18.45 24.30
N LYS A 522 10.07 -18.38 25.33
CA LYS A 522 9.95 -17.40 26.41
C LYS A 522 10.54 -16.04 26.04
N GLN A 523 11.56 -16.02 25.19
CA GLN A 523 12.41 -14.85 24.96
C GLN A 523 12.13 -14.13 23.64
N ALA A 524 11.64 -14.83 22.61
CA ALA A 524 11.33 -14.24 21.31
C ALA A 524 9.82 -14.04 21.12
N PHE A 525 9.44 -13.19 20.18
CA PHE A 525 8.05 -13.04 19.75
C PHE A 525 7.47 -14.41 19.30
N PRO A 526 6.30 -14.85 19.79
CA PRO A 526 5.82 -16.23 19.62
C PRO A 526 5.79 -16.74 18.17
N ASP A 527 5.31 -15.93 17.22
CA ASP A 527 5.20 -16.33 15.81
C ASP A 527 6.59 -16.54 15.20
N ASP A 528 7.55 -15.66 15.53
CA ASP A 528 8.94 -15.75 15.05
C ASP A 528 9.71 -16.87 15.76
N ALA A 529 9.41 -17.13 17.03
CA ALA A 529 9.94 -18.26 17.80
C ALA A 529 9.54 -19.60 17.13
N MET A 530 8.26 -19.75 16.76
CA MET A 530 7.77 -20.92 16.04
C MET A 530 8.43 -21.06 14.67
N MET A 531 8.60 -19.95 13.93
CA MET A 531 9.31 -19.96 12.66
C MET A 531 10.77 -20.42 12.81
N PHE A 532 11.46 -19.99 13.86
CA PHE A 532 12.81 -20.44 14.18
C PHE A 532 12.83 -21.94 14.48
N ILE A 533 11.93 -22.41 15.34
CA ILE A 533 11.87 -23.83 15.73
C ILE A 533 11.59 -24.72 14.51
N ASP A 534 10.61 -24.37 13.69
CA ASP A 534 10.32 -25.09 12.44
C ASP A 534 11.51 -25.06 11.49
N HIS A 535 12.15 -23.90 11.30
CA HIS A 535 13.35 -23.81 10.48
C HIS A 535 14.47 -24.72 11.00
N MET A 536 14.60 -24.89 12.32
CA MET A 536 15.67 -25.68 12.92
C MET A 536 15.35 -27.18 12.95
N GLN A 537 14.09 -27.59 13.10
CA GLN A 537 13.70 -28.99 13.34
C GLN A 537 12.74 -29.58 12.30
N GLY A 538 11.87 -28.76 11.71
CA GLY A 538 10.86 -29.18 10.73
C GLY A 538 11.42 -29.52 9.35
N LYS A 539 12.71 -29.29 9.11
CA LYS A 539 13.35 -29.46 7.79
C LYS A 539 14.67 -30.24 7.87
N PHE A 540 15.03 -31.04 6.89
CA PHE A 540 16.39 -31.59 6.76
C PHE A 540 17.22 -30.80 5.74
N MET A 541 18.53 -30.80 5.91
CA MET A 541 19.47 -30.03 5.07
C MET A 541 20.12 -30.94 4.01
N ALA A 542 20.20 -30.47 2.77
CA ALA A 542 20.87 -31.15 1.67
C ALA A 542 21.72 -30.17 0.85
N PHE A 543 22.85 -30.64 0.30
CA PHE A 543 23.70 -29.86 -0.61
C PHE A 543 23.49 -30.33 -2.04
N CYS A 544 23.28 -29.41 -2.97
CA CYS A 544 23.03 -29.72 -4.36
C CYS A 544 23.92 -28.92 -5.30
N GLN A 545 24.34 -29.56 -6.38
CA GLN A 545 25.01 -28.92 -7.51
C GLN A 545 24.31 -29.27 -8.83
N PRO A 546 24.31 -28.37 -9.82
CA PRO A 546 23.80 -28.67 -11.15
C PRO A 546 24.59 -29.79 -11.82
N SER A 547 23.92 -30.82 -12.35
CA SER A 547 24.56 -31.89 -13.13
C SER A 547 25.29 -31.36 -14.35
N SER A 548 24.73 -30.35 -15.02
CA SER A 548 25.36 -29.65 -16.14
C SER A 548 26.35 -28.57 -15.68
N GLU A 549 27.41 -28.34 -16.45
CA GLU A 549 28.34 -27.22 -16.23
C GLU A 549 27.76 -25.87 -16.68
N GLU A 550 26.75 -25.91 -17.54
CA GLU A 550 26.16 -24.72 -18.14
C GLU A 550 25.03 -24.10 -17.29
N ASP A 551 24.59 -24.83 -16.26
CA ASP A 551 23.54 -24.43 -15.34
C ASP A 551 24.14 -23.71 -14.13
N GLU A 552 23.54 -22.58 -13.77
CA GLU A 552 23.93 -21.79 -12.61
C GLU A 552 22.71 -21.30 -11.84
N PHE A 553 22.83 -21.18 -10.52
CA PHE A 553 21.84 -20.50 -9.68
C PHE A 553 22.00 -18.99 -9.75
N ILE A 554 20.88 -18.28 -9.69
CA ILE A 554 20.85 -16.81 -9.57
C ILE A 554 20.70 -16.38 -8.11
N LEU A 555 20.99 -15.11 -7.82
CA LEU A 555 20.73 -14.48 -6.53
C LEU A 555 19.80 -13.29 -6.69
N THR A 556 18.69 -13.30 -5.97
CA THR A 556 17.77 -12.18 -5.85
C THR A 556 17.94 -11.49 -4.50
N HIS A 557 17.45 -10.27 -4.37
CA HIS A 557 17.53 -9.50 -3.10
C HIS A 557 16.98 -10.24 -1.88
N ASN A 558 15.96 -11.08 -2.08
CA ASN A 558 15.29 -11.87 -1.06
C ASN A 558 15.75 -13.34 -1.03
N ALA A 559 16.86 -13.72 -1.68
CA ALA A 559 17.18 -15.12 -1.98
C ALA A 559 17.09 -16.09 -0.78
N TYR A 560 17.51 -15.68 0.42
CA TYR A 560 17.44 -16.55 1.61
C TYR A 560 16.07 -16.58 2.30
N GLY A 561 15.13 -15.75 1.87
CA GLY A 561 13.72 -15.81 2.22
C GLY A 561 12.83 -16.50 1.19
N VAL A 562 13.38 -16.86 0.02
CA VAL A 562 12.64 -17.56 -1.03
C VAL A 562 12.38 -19.02 -0.64
N PHE A 563 11.14 -19.46 -0.83
CA PHE A 563 10.73 -20.82 -0.56
C PHE A 563 9.84 -21.39 -1.67
N GLU A 564 9.78 -22.71 -1.78
CA GLU A 564 8.80 -23.45 -2.57
C GLU A 564 7.71 -24.02 -1.67
N GLY A 565 6.47 -23.81 -2.09
CA GLY A 565 5.26 -24.38 -1.50
C GLY A 565 4.07 -23.44 -1.67
N PRO A 566 2.86 -23.86 -1.29
CA PRO A 566 1.66 -23.07 -1.45
C PRO A 566 1.67 -21.85 -0.50
N SER A 567 1.16 -20.72 -1.01
CA SER A 567 0.90 -19.51 -0.25
C SER A 567 -0.43 -18.95 -0.74
N ASP A 568 -1.41 -18.90 0.17
CA ASP A 568 -2.75 -18.44 -0.10
C ASP A 568 -2.91 -17.01 0.41
N VAL A 569 -3.36 -16.16 -0.51
CA VAL A 569 -3.68 -14.77 -0.22
C VAL A 569 -5.18 -14.60 -0.37
N GLN A 570 -5.82 -14.15 0.69
CA GLN A 570 -7.22 -13.77 0.68
C GLN A 570 -7.33 -12.26 0.60
N ILE A 571 -8.15 -11.74 -0.31
CA ILE A 571 -8.47 -10.31 -0.32
C ILE A 571 -9.46 -10.07 0.81
N ASP A 572 -9.10 -9.21 1.75
CA ASP A 572 -10.03 -8.79 2.79
C ASP A 572 -11.15 -7.95 2.15
N PRO A 573 -12.40 -8.42 2.20
CA PRO A 573 -13.50 -7.77 1.50
C PRO A 573 -13.83 -6.38 2.04
N ALA A 574 -13.49 -6.05 3.29
CA ALA A 574 -13.78 -4.74 3.88
C ALA A 574 -12.74 -3.65 3.52
N THR A 575 -11.71 -4.04 2.78
CA THR A 575 -10.36 -3.52 2.95
C THR A 575 -9.61 -3.44 1.63
N GLY A 576 -9.89 -4.40 0.74
CA GLY A 576 -9.23 -4.57 -0.55
C GLY A 576 -7.78 -5.04 -0.42
N LYS A 577 -7.19 -5.10 0.78
CA LYS A 577 -5.81 -5.61 0.94
C LYS A 577 -5.79 -7.13 0.82
N ALA A 578 -4.79 -7.60 0.10
CA ALA A 578 -4.30 -8.96 0.16
C ALA A 578 -3.78 -9.29 1.57
N VAL A 579 -4.44 -10.22 2.25
CA VAL A 579 -4.03 -10.77 3.55
C VAL A 579 -3.55 -12.20 3.34
N GLU A 580 -2.33 -12.50 3.78
CA GLU A 580 -1.82 -13.86 3.78
C GLU A 580 -2.66 -14.73 4.73
N LYS A 581 -3.26 -15.79 4.19
CA LYS A 581 -4.15 -16.69 4.91
C LYS A 581 -3.42 -17.90 5.46
N ALA A 582 -2.64 -18.55 4.60
CA ALA A 582 -1.87 -19.74 4.93
C ALA A 582 -0.67 -19.83 3.99
N TYR A 583 0.43 -20.39 4.47
CA TYR A 583 1.57 -20.74 3.64
C TYR A 583 2.20 -22.03 4.15
N THR A 584 2.91 -22.75 3.29
CA THR A 584 3.67 -23.93 3.69
C THR A 584 4.99 -23.96 2.95
N GLU A 585 6.09 -23.97 3.70
CA GLU A 585 7.44 -24.00 3.14
C GLU A 585 7.94 -25.44 3.00
N TYR A 586 7.72 -26.03 1.82
CA TYR A 586 8.22 -27.36 1.53
C TYR A 586 9.72 -27.39 1.26
N HIS A 587 10.26 -26.36 0.60
CA HIS A 587 11.71 -26.22 0.41
C HIS A 587 12.14 -24.77 0.61
N ASN A 588 13.20 -24.52 1.37
CA ASN A 588 13.90 -23.23 1.38
C ASN A 588 15.24 -23.38 0.66
N PHE A 589 15.66 -22.32 -0.02
CA PHE A 589 16.88 -22.32 -0.83
C PHE A 589 17.91 -21.36 -0.26
N ALA A 590 19.17 -21.80 -0.29
CA ALA A 590 20.31 -20.99 0.11
C ALA A 590 21.44 -21.18 -0.90
N PRO A 591 21.43 -20.46 -2.03
CA PRO A 591 22.53 -20.51 -2.99
C PRO A 591 23.80 -19.99 -2.31
N ILE A 592 24.84 -20.79 -2.27
CA ILE A 592 26.12 -20.44 -1.66
C ILE A 592 27.12 -19.98 -2.73
N SER A 593 27.03 -20.58 -3.92
CA SER A 593 27.74 -20.15 -5.12
C SER A 593 26.82 -20.33 -6.33
N ALA A 594 27.24 -19.82 -7.48
CA ALA A 594 26.55 -20.07 -8.75
C ALA A 594 26.33 -21.57 -9.05
N ARG A 595 27.09 -22.48 -8.41
CA ARG A 595 27.02 -23.93 -8.66
C ARG A 595 26.72 -24.78 -7.43
N LEU A 596 26.48 -24.19 -6.26
CA LEU A 596 26.22 -24.93 -5.03
C LEU A 596 25.09 -24.25 -4.25
N VAL A 597 24.06 -25.01 -3.91
CA VAL A 597 22.90 -24.56 -3.13
C VAL A 597 22.69 -25.49 -1.93
N ILE A 598 22.39 -24.92 -0.76
CA ILE A 598 21.77 -25.68 0.33
C ILE A 598 20.25 -25.64 0.14
N ILE A 599 19.61 -26.79 0.27
CA ILE A 599 18.16 -26.93 0.28
C ILE A 599 17.75 -27.44 1.66
N LEU A 600 16.84 -26.71 2.31
CA LEU A 600 16.14 -27.19 3.51
C LEU A 600 14.80 -27.77 3.07
N ARG A 601 14.64 -29.08 3.13
CA ARG A 601 13.41 -29.78 2.74
C ARG A 601 12.57 -30.12 3.96
N SER A 602 11.29 -29.77 3.92
CA SER A 602 10.33 -30.10 4.97
C SER A 602 10.24 -31.60 5.21
N SER A 603 10.25 -31.98 6.49
CA SER A 603 10.01 -33.36 6.94
C SER A 603 8.61 -33.84 6.56
N LEU A 604 7.67 -32.94 6.25
CA LEU A 604 6.36 -33.31 5.69
C LEU A 604 6.46 -34.06 4.36
N LEU A 605 7.56 -33.92 3.60
CA LEU A 605 7.77 -34.65 2.35
C LEU A 605 8.52 -35.99 2.53
N VAL A 606 9.03 -36.25 3.73
CA VAL A 606 9.75 -37.49 4.06
C VAL A 606 8.75 -38.60 4.33
N ASN A 607 9.04 -39.82 3.88
CA ASN A 607 8.25 -41.01 4.22
C ASN A 607 8.81 -41.67 5.50
N PRO A 608 8.11 -41.61 6.66
CA PRO A 608 8.56 -42.19 7.93
C PRO A 608 9.01 -43.66 7.84
N SER A 609 8.31 -44.48 7.07
CA SER A 609 8.67 -45.89 6.87
C SER A 609 10.05 -46.09 6.24
N LYS A 610 10.49 -45.17 5.37
CA LYS A 610 11.86 -45.21 4.80
C LYS A 610 12.93 -44.84 5.83
N GLU A 611 12.55 -44.16 6.91
CA GLU A 611 13.44 -43.81 8.01
C GLU A 611 13.38 -44.83 9.18
N GLY A 612 12.71 -45.97 8.99
CA GLY A 612 12.55 -46.97 10.04
C GLY A 612 11.59 -46.56 11.16
N ALA A 613 10.76 -45.55 10.93
CA ALA A 613 9.76 -45.04 11.87
C ALA A 613 8.34 -45.34 11.37
N ASP A 614 8.04 -46.63 11.20
CA ASP A 614 6.73 -47.10 10.68
C ASP A 614 5.57 -46.72 11.60
N ASP A 615 5.80 -46.66 12.91
CA ASP A 615 4.88 -46.21 13.95
C ASP A 615 4.43 -44.75 13.77
N LEU A 616 5.27 -43.94 13.12
CA LEU A 616 4.98 -42.54 12.85
C LEU A 616 4.24 -42.34 11.51
N GLN A 617 4.02 -43.36 10.71
CA GLN A 617 3.41 -43.21 9.37
C GLN A 617 2.02 -42.56 9.42
N GLU A 618 1.15 -43.03 10.30
CA GLU A 618 -0.22 -42.54 10.46
C GLU A 618 -0.28 -41.14 11.09
N PRO A 619 0.42 -40.86 12.22
CA PRO A 619 0.51 -39.51 12.78
C PRO A 619 1.03 -38.44 11.79
N TRP A 620 2.03 -38.78 10.96
CA TRP A 620 2.53 -37.87 9.93
C TRP A 620 1.56 -37.72 8.76
N GLY A 621 0.78 -38.76 8.43
CA GLY A 621 -0.33 -38.67 7.48
C GLY A 621 -1.34 -37.61 7.91
N THR A 622 -1.82 -37.73 9.15
CA THR A 622 -2.76 -36.77 9.77
C THR A 622 -2.18 -35.36 9.83
N LEU A 623 -0.90 -35.20 10.20
CA LEU A 623 -0.25 -33.89 10.23
C LEU A 623 -0.20 -33.24 8.83
N ARG A 624 0.18 -33.99 7.78
CA ARG A 624 0.19 -33.47 6.41
C ARG A 624 -1.19 -33.02 5.96
N GLU A 625 -2.21 -33.78 6.30
CA GLU A 625 -3.59 -33.47 5.94
C GLU A 625 -4.08 -32.22 6.67
N ASN A 626 -3.78 -32.09 7.96
CA ASN A 626 -4.09 -30.89 8.74
C ASN A 626 -3.40 -29.64 8.17
N VAL A 627 -2.12 -29.73 7.82
CA VAL A 627 -1.39 -28.61 7.19
C VAL A 627 -2.01 -28.26 5.83
N ARG A 628 -2.35 -29.26 5.02
CA ARG A 628 -2.99 -29.06 3.71
C ARG A 628 -4.37 -28.41 3.84
N ASN A 629 -5.15 -28.78 4.86
CA ASN A 629 -6.49 -28.26 5.12
C ASN A 629 -6.50 -26.81 5.65
N GLN A 630 -5.35 -26.23 5.97
CA GLN A 630 -5.24 -24.79 6.29
C GLN A 630 -5.31 -23.91 5.03
N HIS A 631 -5.05 -24.48 3.86
CA HIS A 631 -5.07 -23.77 2.58
C HIS A 631 -6.49 -23.65 2.02
N LEU A 632 -6.76 -22.57 1.29
CA LEU A 632 -8.01 -22.29 0.58
C LEU A 632 -8.33 -23.34 -0.49
N SER A 633 -7.30 -23.96 -1.06
CA SER A 633 -7.43 -25.06 -2.03
C SER A 633 -6.55 -26.24 -1.61
N PRO A 634 -6.99 -27.06 -0.64
CA PRO A 634 -6.20 -28.16 -0.10
C PRO A 634 -5.63 -29.10 -1.18
N ASP A 635 -6.41 -29.45 -2.20
CA ASP A 635 -5.96 -30.35 -3.28
C ASP A 635 -4.83 -29.78 -4.14
N LYS A 636 -4.68 -28.45 -4.17
CA LYS A 636 -3.62 -27.74 -4.89
C LYS A 636 -2.43 -27.39 -3.99
N ALA A 637 -2.57 -27.52 -2.68
CA ALA A 637 -1.54 -27.22 -1.69
C ALA A 637 -0.49 -28.34 -1.60
N VAL A 638 0.23 -28.57 -2.71
CA VAL A 638 1.24 -29.63 -2.86
C VAL A 638 2.58 -29.07 -3.34
N SER A 639 3.68 -29.79 -3.05
CA SER A 639 5.00 -29.38 -3.52
C SER A 639 5.23 -29.73 -4.99
N ILE A 640 5.64 -28.74 -5.78
CA ILE A 640 6.09 -28.91 -7.17
C ILE A 640 7.51 -29.51 -7.26
N LEU A 641 8.23 -29.51 -6.14
CA LEU A 641 9.56 -30.13 -5.98
C LEU A 641 9.51 -31.41 -5.15
N LYS A 642 8.33 -32.03 -4.98
CA LYS A 642 8.20 -33.32 -4.27
C LYS A 642 9.10 -34.42 -4.85
N SER A 643 9.34 -34.41 -6.17
CA SER A 643 10.19 -35.38 -6.86
C SER A 643 11.68 -35.06 -6.84
N LEU A 644 12.09 -33.93 -6.23
CA LEU A 644 13.51 -33.54 -6.15
C LEU A 644 14.32 -34.67 -5.49
N PRO A 645 15.39 -35.19 -6.14
CA PRO A 645 16.09 -36.39 -5.72
C PRO A 645 17.13 -36.08 -4.63
N ILE A 646 16.64 -35.62 -3.48
CA ILE A 646 17.45 -35.34 -2.29
C ILE A 646 16.90 -36.13 -1.11
N GLU A 647 17.82 -36.60 -0.27
CA GLU A 647 17.54 -37.38 0.93
C GLU A 647 18.25 -36.81 2.15
N LYS A 648 17.83 -37.27 3.33
CA LYS A 648 18.40 -36.87 4.61
C LYS A 648 19.84 -37.39 4.73
N CYS A 649 20.72 -36.58 5.32
CA CYS A 649 22.10 -36.97 5.52
C CYS A 649 22.24 -38.18 6.45
N GLY A 650 23.31 -38.97 6.25
CA GLY A 650 23.70 -40.00 7.21
C GLY A 650 24.14 -39.40 8.54
N ASN A 651 24.20 -40.21 9.59
CA ASN A 651 24.64 -39.75 10.91
C ASN A 651 25.41 -40.85 11.67
N SER A 652 26.12 -40.47 12.73
CA SER A 652 26.95 -41.39 13.52
C SER A 652 26.19 -42.30 14.50
N TYR A 653 24.94 -41.97 14.82
CA TYR A 653 24.14 -42.61 15.87
C TYR A 653 23.10 -43.61 15.33
N SER A 654 22.91 -43.69 14.01
CA SER A 654 22.06 -44.67 13.33
C SER A 654 22.89 -45.69 12.54
N THR A 655 22.28 -46.83 12.22
CA THR A 655 22.83 -47.86 11.33
C THR A 655 21.71 -48.45 10.46
N MET A 656 22.05 -48.98 9.29
CA MET A 656 21.09 -49.67 8.44
C MET A 656 20.99 -51.14 8.85
N VAL A 657 19.77 -51.62 9.09
CA VAL A 657 19.46 -53.03 9.36
C VAL A 657 18.28 -53.41 8.47
N ASN A 658 18.45 -54.42 7.60
CA ASN A 658 17.41 -54.89 6.66
C ASN A 658 16.78 -53.77 5.81
N GLY A 659 17.59 -52.80 5.36
CA GLY A 659 17.10 -51.67 4.55
C GLY A 659 16.34 -50.59 5.34
N LYS A 660 16.25 -50.69 6.67
CA LYS A 660 15.69 -49.65 7.55
C LYS A 660 16.76 -49.01 8.42
N LEU A 661 16.57 -47.72 8.72
CA LEU A 661 17.46 -46.98 9.60
C LEU A 661 17.07 -47.25 11.06
N VAL A 662 18.02 -47.70 11.88
CA VAL A 662 17.79 -48.04 13.30
C VAL A 662 18.80 -47.28 14.18
N LEU A 663 18.36 -46.80 15.34
CA LEU A 663 19.25 -46.16 16.31
C LEU A 663 20.20 -47.18 16.94
N LYS A 664 21.45 -46.78 17.19
CA LYS A 664 22.41 -47.61 17.91
C LYS A 664 21.98 -47.76 19.38
N PRO A 665 22.15 -48.94 20.01
CA PRO A 665 21.67 -49.21 21.38
C PRO A 665 22.23 -48.21 22.41
N ASN A 666 21.40 -47.85 23.41
CA ASN A 666 21.77 -47.01 24.56
C ASN A 666 22.41 -45.65 24.23
N ARG A 667 22.05 -45.04 23.09
CA ARG A 667 22.62 -43.76 22.65
C ARG A 667 21.55 -42.68 22.48
N GLY A 668 21.53 -41.70 23.39
CA GLY A 668 20.80 -40.43 23.22
C GLY A 668 21.54 -39.43 22.31
N SER A 669 20.90 -38.29 22.04
CA SER A 669 21.50 -37.17 21.30
C SER A 669 22.74 -36.62 22.01
N ARG A 670 23.84 -36.42 21.28
CA ARG A 670 25.08 -35.86 21.83
C ARG A 670 25.59 -34.70 20.98
N ALA A 671 26.34 -33.78 21.60
CA ALA A 671 26.99 -32.68 20.89
C ALA A 671 28.01 -33.17 19.85
N GLU A 672 28.66 -34.30 20.15
CA GLU A 672 29.69 -34.96 19.31
C GLU A 672 29.13 -35.77 18.13
N ASP A 673 27.80 -35.79 17.95
CA ASP A 673 27.21 -36.50 16.82
C ASP A 673 27.68 -35.90 15.49
N ARG A 674 28.07 -36.78 14.56
CA ARG A 674 28.56 -36.43 13.23
C ARG A 674 27.50 -36.73 12.18
N PHE A 675 27.43 -35.88 11.17
CA PHE A 675 26.49 -35.92 10.05
C PHE A 675 27.26 -35.94 8.75
N TYR A 676 26.88 -36.87 7.86
CA TYR A 676 27.60 -37.14 6.60
C TYR A 676 26.73 -36.70 5.43
N PHE A 677 27.11 -35.61 4.79
CA PHE A 677 26.38 -34.99 3.69
C PHE A 677 27.00 -35.36 2.34
N PRO A 678 26.29 -36.13 1.50
CA PRO A 678 26.64 -36.18 0.08
C PRO A 678 26.24 -34.86 -0.60
N CYS A 679 26.82 -34.62 -1.78
CA CYS A 679 26.40 -33.53 -2.65
C CYS A 679 25.57 -34.10 -3.82
N PHE A 680 24.27 -33.79 -3.84
CA PHE A 680 23.35 -34.28 -4.86
C PHE A 680 23.56 -33.55 -6.19
N ARG A 681 23.61 -34.30 -7.28
CA ARG A 681 23.66 -33.75 -8.65
C ARG A 681 22.23 -33.63 -9.17
N ILE A 682 21.76 -32.41 -9.35
CA ILE A 682 20.38 -32.14 -9.77
C ILE A 682 20.33 -31.75 -11.25
N PHE A 683 19.36 -32.31 -11.98
CA PHE A 683 19.18 -32.05 -13.41
C PHE A 683 18.77 -30.59 -13.69
N SER A 684 19.05 -30.12 -14.91
CA SER A 684 18.74 -28.76 -15.39
C SER A 684 17.27 -28.37 -15.18
N TYR A 685 16.35 -29.35 -15.27
CA TYR A 685 14.94 -29.14 -14.94
C TYR A 685 14.75 -28.54 -13.53
N TYR A 686 15.40 -29.12 -12.52
CA TYR A 686 15.28 -28.66 -11.13
C TYR A 686 16.00 -27.34 -10.89
N VAL A 687 17.17 -27.14 -11.52
CA VAL A 687 17.90 -25.86 -11.43
C VAL A 687 17.05 -24.74 -12.00
N ASN A 688 16.48 -24.94 -13.20
CA ASN A 688 15.58 -23.97 -13.82
C ASN A 688 14.32 -23.74 -12.99
N LEU A 689 13.74 -24.80 -12.40
CA LEU A 689 12.56 -24.63 -11.55
C LEU A 689 12.87 -23.83 -10.28
N ILE A 690 14.02 -24.07 -9.64
CA ILE A 690 14.51 -23.29 -8.50
C ILE A 690 14.75 -21.83 -8.91
N ASN A 691 15.44 -21.58 -10.03
CA ASN A 691 15.63 -20.22 -10.53
C ASN A 691 14.31 -19.53 -10.88
N ASN A 692 13.33 -20.25 -11.43
CA ASN A 692 12.01 -19.70 -11.70
C ASN A 692 11.29 -19.27 -10.42
N ILE A 693 11.44 -20.03 -9.32
CA ILE A 693 10.89 -19.66 -8.00
C ILE A 693 11.57 -18.38 -7.49
N PHE A 694 12.89 -18.25 -7.66
CA PHE A 694 13.60 -17.00 -7.36
C PHE A 694 13.05 -15.82 -8.17
N LEU A 695 12.84 -15.99 -9.48
CA LEU A 695 12.30 -14.94 -10.34
C LEU A 695 10.87 -14.56 -9.93
N GLU A 696 10.01 -15.55 -9.67
CA GLU A 696 8.61 -15.34 -9.28
C GLU A 696 8.48 -14.52 -7.99
N GLN A 697 9.39 -14.72 -7.04
CA GLN A 697 9.38 -14.02 -5.76
C GLN A 697 10.27 -12.76 -5.75
N ALA A 698 10.88 -12.38 -6.88
CA ALA A 698 11.77 -11.22 -6.97
C ALA A 698 11.07 -9.91 -7.38
N THR A 699 9.74 -9.90 -7.52
CA THR A 699 8.95 -8.78 -8.09
C THR A 699 9.21 -7.41 -7.44
N LYS A 700 9.53 -7.35 -6.14
CA LYS A 700 9.82 -6.11 -5.41
C LYS A 700 11.30 -5.68 -5.45
N GLY A 701 12.16 -6.48 -6.07
CA GLY A 701 13.60 -6.25 -6.10
C GLY A 701 14.06 -5.43 -7.30
N ASP A 702 15.16 -4.70 -7.10
CA ASP A 702 15.78 -3.88 -8.16
C ASP A 702 16.97 -4.57 -8.84
N THR A 703 17.44 -5.69 -8.30
CA THR A 703 18.66 -6.36 -8.73
C THR A 703 18.53 -7.88 -8.75
N ILE A 704 19.14 -8.51 -9.76
CA ILE A 704 19.33 -9.96 -9.86
C ILE A 704 20.80 -10.22 -10.20
N VAL A 705 21.53 -10.84 -9.29
CA VAL A 705 22.93 -11.20 -9.45
C VAL A 705 23.04 -12.56 -10.15
N TYR A 706 23.96 -12.64 -11.11
CA TYR A 706 24.24 -13.86 -11.88
C TYR A 706 25.74 -13.94 -12.18
N ARG A 707 26.22 -15.13 -12.53
CA ARG A 707 27.65 -15.34 -12.86
C ARG A 707 27.91 -15.29 -14.36
N SER A 708 27.23 -16.12 -15.16
CA SER A 708 27.39 -16.20 -16.62
C SER A 708 26.19 -15.65 -17.38
N ARG A 709 26.44 -14.85 -18.42
CA ARG A 709 25.39 -14.39 -19.35
C ARG A 709 24.70 -15.54 -20.07
N SER A 710 25.44 -16.60 -20.40
CA SER A 710 24.90 -17.79 -21.07
C SER A 710 23.92 -18.55 -20.17
N ALA A 711 24.30 -18.80 -18.92
CA ALA A 711 23.44 -19.48 -17.94
C ALA A 711 22.19 -18.65 -17.60
N LEU A 712 22.34 -17.32 -17.47
CA LEU A 712 21.20 -16.43 -17.29
C LEU A 712 20.24 -16.49 -18.48
N GLY A 713 20.75 -16.47 -19.71
CA GLY A 713 19.94 -16.63 -20.92
C GLY A 713 19.17 -17.95 -20.95
N LYS A 714 19.82 -19.06 -20.54
CA LYS A 714 19.20 -20.39 -20.41
C LYS A 714 18.12 -20.45 -19.34
N THR A 715 18.21 -19.62 -18.31
CA THR A 715 17.18 -19.49 -17.27
C THR A 715 16.00 -18.64 -17.76
N LEU A 716 16.26 -17.43 -18.27
CA LEU A 716 15.21 -16.47 -18.61
C LEU A 716 14.37 -16.90 -19.82
N LYS A 717 14.99 -17.48 -20.86
CA LYS A 717 14.27 -17.87 -22.09
C LYS A 717 13.11 -18.84 -21.83
N PRO A 718 13.31 -20.02 -21.20
CA PRO A 718 12.20 -20.94 -20.92
C PRO A 718 11.24 -20.39 -19.87
N TYR A 719 11.70 -19.60 -18.89
CA TYR A 719 10.82 -18.97 -17.90
C TYR A 719 9.79 -18.06 -18.56
N LEU A 720 10.22 -17.22 -19.52
CA LEU A 720 9.35 -16.25 -20.18
C LEU A 720 8.44 -16.89 -21.24
N LEU A 721 8.89 -17.94 -21.92
CA LEU A 721 8.13 -18.59 -23.00
C LEU A 721 7.08 -19.60 -22.51
N ASN A 722 7.26 -20.20 -21.34
CA ASN A 722 6.42 -21.29 -20.84
C ASN A 722 5.55 -20.83 -19.67
N VAL A 723 4.24 -21.10 -19.74
CA VAL A 723 3.33 -20.87 -18.61
C VAL A 723 3.24 -22.16 -17.78
N ARG A 724 3.32 -22.01 -16.45
CA ARG A 724 3.16 -23.10 -15.48
C ARG A 724 2.07 -22.67 -14.50
N GLU A 725 1.25 -23.61 -14.04
CA GLU A 725 0.25 -23.33 -13.00
C GLU A 725 0.94 -22.75 -11.75
N GLY A 726 0.38 -21.66 -11.21
CA GLY A 726 0.94 -20.93 -10.07
C GLY A 726 2.08 -19.96 -10.40
N PHE A 727 2.53 -19.86 -11.66
CA PHE A 727 3.61 -18.95 -12.08
C PHE A 727 3.11 -17.93 -13.11
N LYS A 728 3.69 -16.72 -13.07
CA LYS A 728 3.37 -15.61 -13.98
C LYS A 728 1.87 -15.33 -14.03
N VAL A 729 1.24 -15.39 -12.86
CA VAL A 729 -0.13 -14.94 -12.66
C VAL A 729 -0.07 -13.43 -12.43
N VAL A 730 -0.77 -12.68 -13.27
CA VAL A 730 -0.84 -11.21 -13.21
C VAL A 730 -2.30 -10.80 -13.24
N THR A 731 -2.57 -9.63 -12.69
CA THR A 731 -3.91 -9.03 -12.70
C THR A 731 -4.16 -8.34 -14.05
N ASP A 732 -5.42 -8.05 -14.35
CA ASP A 732 -5.84 -7.26 -15.52
C ASP A 732 -5.67 -5.75 -15.31
N GLU A 733 -5.13 -5.33 -14.16
CA GLU A 733 -4.82 -3.93 -13.89
C GLU A 733 -3.72 -3.41 -14.83
N ALA A 734 -3.92 -2.19 -15.35
CA ALA A 734 -2.99 -1.56 -16.29
C ALA A 734 -1.54 -1.44 -15.75
N ASN A 735 -1.37 -1.43 -14.42
CA ASN A 735 -0.11 -1.24 -13.72
C ASN A 735 0.29 -2.43 -12.83
N ASP A 736 -0.13 -3.65 -13.15
CA ASP A 736 0.27 -4.84 -12.39
C ASP A 736 1.80 -4.91 -12.20
N PRO A 737 2.31 -4.87 -10.95
CA PRO A 737 3.74 -4.77 -10.69
C PRO A 737 4.50 -6.03 -11.13
N HIS A 738 3.84 -7.19 -11.10
CA HIS A 738 4.42 -8.45 -11.54
C HIS A 738 4.54 -8.50 -13.07
N LEU A 739 3.53 -8.03 -13.81
CA LEU A 739 3.61 -7.86 -15.26
C LEU A 739 4.69 -6.85 -15.65
N ALA A 740 4.82 -5.74 -14.93
CA ALA A 740 5.88 -4.77 -15.16
C ALA A 740 7.27 -5.39 -14.97
N PHE A 741 7.45 -6.18 -13.91
CA PHE A 741 8.67 -6.95 -13.65
C PHE A 741 8.96 -7.97 -14.78
N LEU A 742 7.96 -8.75 -15.20
CA LEU A 742 8.11 -9.74 -16.27
C LEU A 742 8.47 -9.09 -17.63
N LYS A 743 7.89 -7.93 -17.94
CA LYS A 743 8.25 -7.13 -19.14
C LYS A 743 9.68 -6.61 -19.07
N LYS A 744 10.17 -6.23 -17.88
CA LYS A 744 11.59 -5.88 -17.69
C LYS A 744 12.49 -7.06 -17.99
N LEU A 745 12.17 -8.25 -17.46
CA LEU A 745 12.91 -9.49 -17.74
C LEU A 745 12.88 -9.86 -19.22
N GLU A 746 11.76 -9.67 -19.91
CA GLU A 746 11.65 -9.89 -21.35
C GLU A 746 12.64 -9.03 -22.14
N LYS A 747 12.75 -7.73 -21.81
CA LYS A 747 13.70 -6.83 -22.46
C LYS A 747 15.16 -7.25 -22.20
N ILE A 748 15.49 -7.73 -21.00
CA ILE A 748 16.82 -8.29 -20.70
C ILE A 748 17.07 -9.59 -21.47
N ALA A 749 16.09 -10.50 -21.50
CA ALA A 749 16.22 -11.75 -22.22
C ALA A 749 16.45 -11.51 -23.71
N ARG A 750 15.82 -10.48 -24.30
CA ARG A 750 16.04 -10.10 -25.70
C ARG A 750 17.49 -9.68 -25.99
N GLN A 751 18.16 -9.05 -25.03
CA GLN A 751 19.58 -8.68 -25.14
C GLN A 751 20.51 -9.90 -25.05
N LEU A 752 20.10 -10.96 -24.35
CA LEU A 752 20.93 -12.14 -24.10
C LEU A 752 20.77 -13.25 -25.15
N VAL A 753 19.53 -13.51 -25.59
CA VAL A 753 19.19 -14.70 -26.39
C VAL A 753 18.33 -14.38 -27.63
N GLY A 754 18.13 -13.11 -27.96
CA GLY A 754 17.37 -12.69 -29.14
C GLY A 754 15.85 -12.74 -28.97
N LYS A 755 15.11 -13.27 -29.94
CA LYS A 755 13.63 -13.18 -29.94
C LYS A 755 13.01 -13.99 -28.79
N VAL A 756 12.44 -13.28 -27.81
CA VAL A 756 11.68 -13.83 -26.68
C VAL A 756 10.39 -13.03 -26.51
N HIS A 757 9.27 -13.75 -26.34
CA HIS A 757 7.95 -13.18 -26.13
C HIS A 757 7.39 -13.70 -24.80
N LEU A 758 7.12 -12.78 -23.88
CA LEU A 758 6.56 -13.11 -22.57
C LEU A 758 5.18 -13.77 -22.72
N LYS A 759 4.98 -14.94 -22.09
CA LYS A 759 3.68 -15.56 -21.87
C LYS A 759 3.34 -15.56 -20.37
N TYR A 760 2.12 -15.18 -20.04
CA TYR A 760 1.62 -15.09 -18.67
C TYR A 760 0.12 -15.44 -18.62
N LYS A 761 -0.40 -15.65 -17.41
CA LYS A 761 -1.83 -15.86 -17.16
C LYS A 761 -2.40 -14.60 -16.53
N ALA A 762 -3.27 -13.89 -17.25
CA ALA A 762 -4.05 -12.81 -16.68
C ALA A 762 -5.23 -13.37 -15.89
N ILE A 763 -5.45 -12.86 -14.69
CA ILE A 763 -6.66 -13.08 -13.91
C ILE A 763 -7.33 -11.73 -13.70
N ALA A 764 -8.65 -11.69 -13.86
CA ALA A 764 -9.40 -10.56 -13.36
C ALA A 764 -9.37 -10.64 -11.83
N LEU A 765 -8.85 -9.62 -11.16
CA LEU A 765 -9.14 -9.51 -9.73
C LEU A 765 -10.66 -9.32 -9.61
N PRO A 766 -11.32 -9.91 -8.58
CA PRO A 766 -12.61 -9.37 -8.19
C PRO A 766 -12.35 -7.90 -7.93
N LYS A 767 -12.93 -7.04 -8.77
CA LYS A 767 -12.74 -5.59 -8.65
C LYS A 767 -13.01 -5.26 -7.19
N PRO A 768 -12.02 -4.75 -6.44
CA PRO A 768 -12.34 -4.10 -5.19
C PRO A 768 -13.45 -3.12 -5.54
N GLN A 769 -14.52 -3.05 -4.74
CA GLN A 769 -15.34 -1.86 -4.79
C GLN A 769 -14.41 -0.72 -4.42
N THR A 770 -13.81 -0.08 -5.43
CA THR A 770 -12.97 1.11 -5.26
C THR A 770 -13.81 2.08 -4.47
N HIS A 771 -13.29 2.48 -3.32
CA HIS A 771 -13.95 3.44 -2.44
C HIS A 771 -14.36 4.67 -3.26
N THR A 772 -15.66 4.90 -3.36
CA THR A 772 -16.32 5.85 -4.27
C THR A 772 -15.71 7.25 -4.19
N SER A 773 -15.22 7.66 -3.01
CA SER A 773 -14.59 8.98 -2.83
C SER A 773 -13.32 9.20 -3.67
N GLN A 774 -12.51 8.18 -3.94
CA GLN A 774 -11.27 8.33 -4.73
C GLN A 774 -11.56 8.42 -6.22
N TRP A 775 -12.48 7.59 -6.73
CA TRP A 775 -12.91 7.64 -8.13
C TRP A 775 -13.73 8.91 -8.44
N VAL A 776 -14.61 9.31 -7.51
CA VAL A 776 -15.38 10.55 -7.64
C VAL A 776 -14.49 11.78 -7.51
N SER A 777 -13.45 11.78 -6.66
CA SER A 777 -12.49 12.89 -6.59
C SER A 777 -11.79 13.14 -7.93
N GLN A 778 -11.46 12.08 -8.67
CA GLN A 778 -10.87 12.18 -10.01
C GLN A 778 -11.87 12.75 -11.02
N ILE A 779 -13.14 12.33 -10.98
CA ILE A 779 -14.17 12.86 -11.91
C ILE A 779 -14.51 14.32 -11.60
N VAL A 780 -14.57 14.70 -10.34
CA VAL A 780 -14.89 16.07 -9.91
C VAL A 780 -13.74 17.03 -10.24
N GLY A 781 -12.48 16.64 -10.00
CA GLY A 781 -11.32 17.44 -10.39
C GLY A 781 -11.23 17.68 -11.90
N LEU A 782 -11.51 16.65 -12.71
CA LEU A 782 -11.57 16.74 -14.17
C LEU A 782 -12.65 17.73 -14.68
N ARG A 783 -13.79 17.84 -13.98
CA ARG A 783 -14.92 18.69 -14.40
C ARG A 783 -14.83 20.12 -13.92
N ILE A 784 -14.26 20.37 -12.73
CA ILE A 784 -13.99 21.73 -12.25
C ILE A 784 -12.98 22.42 -13.19
N LEU A 785 -11.99 21.68 -13.70
CA LEU A 785 -11.05 22.18 -14.71
C LEU A 785 -11.74 22.53 -16.04
N ALA A 786 -12.66 21.69 -16.53
CA ALA A 786 -13.42 21.94 -17.76
C ALA A 786 -14.33 23.19 -17.67
N LEU A 787 -14.84 23.50 -16.48
CA LEU A 787 -15.67 24.68 -16.22
C LEU A 787 -14.85 25.97 -16.01
N SER A 788 -13.52 25.88 -15.89
CA SER A 788 -12.62 27.02 -15.62
C SER A 788 -12.10 27.77 -16.86
N GLY A 789 -12.44 27.31 -18.08
CA GLY A 789 -12.15 28.03 -19.33
C GLY A 789 -10.68 27.99 -19.81
N LYS A 790 -9.78 27.19 -19.21
CA LYS A 790 -8.39 27.04 -19.69
C LYS A 790 -8.31 26.16 -20.94
N SER A 791 -7.70 26.69 -22.00
CA SER A 791 -7.73 26.13 -23.37
C SER A 791 -6.70 25.04 -23.67
N ASP A 792 -5.70 24.82 -22.81
CA ASP A 792 -4.65 23.80 -23.05
C ASP A 792 -4.84 22.58 -22.14
N VAL A 793 -5.64 21.64 -22.64
CA VAL A 793 -5.81 20.30 -22.08
C VAL A 793 -4.67 19.40 -22.57
N PRO A 794 -3.87 18.75 -21.69
CA PRO A 794 -2.82 17.82 -22.12
C PRO A 794 -3.40 16.66 -22.95
N GLU A 795 -2.69 16.23 -23.98
CA GLU A 795 -3.18 15.33 -25.06
C GLU A 795 -3.80 13.99 -24.57
N VAL A 796 -3.39 13.50 -23.40
CA VAL A 796 -3.97 12.28 -22.78
C VAL A 796 -5.43 12.46 -22.34
N TYR A 797 -5.87 13.70 -22.10
CA TYR A 797 -7.21 14.02 -21.63
C TYR A 797 -8.19 14.36 -22.77
N LYS A 798 -7.70 14.63 -24.00
CA LYS A 798 -8.53 14.66 -25.22
C LYS A 798 -9.12 13.29 -25.57
N LEU A 799 -8.52 12.21 -25.06
CA LEU A 799 -8.94 10.82 -25.29
C LEU A 799 -10.15 10.40 -24.45
N MET A 800 -10.58 11.21 -23.47
CA MET A 800 -11.65 10.84 -22.53
C MET A 800 -12.92 11.69 -22.65
N GLN A 801 -13.07 12.48 -23.72
CA GLN A 801 -14.36 13.10 -24.03
C GLN A 801 -15.38 12.04 -24.48
N PRO A 802 -16.67 12.16 -24.11
CA PRO A 802 -17.71 11.25 -24.59
C PRO A 802 -17.80 11.36 -26.12
N GLY A 803 -17.42 10.29 -26.82
CA GLY A 803 -17.41 10.23 -28.29
C GLY A 803 -16.17 9.59 -28.92
N ASN A 804 -15.06 9.47 -28.20
CA ASN A 804 -13.80 8.91 -28.76
C ASN A 804 -13.58 7.41 -28.54
N PHE A 805 -14.57 6.68 -28.01
CA PHE A 805 -14.58 5.21 -28.02
C PHE A 805 -15.43 4.68 -29.18
N SER A 806 -14.86 4.70 -30.38
CA SER A 806 -15.32 3.85 -31.47
C SER A 806 -14.53 2.55 -31.44
N LEU A 807 -15.16 1.46 -31.01
CA LEU A 807 -14.66 0.09 -31.15
C LEU A 807 -14.39 -0.23 -32.64
N LYS A 808 -13.11 -0.42 -32.98
CA LYS A 808 -12.63 -1.36 -34.00
C LYS A 808 -11.30 -1.95 -33.59
#